data_AF-A0A182LFU3-F1
#
_entry.id   AF-A0A182LFU3-F1
#
_cell.length_a   1.000
_cell.length_b   1.000
_cell.length_c   1.000
_cell.angle_alpha   90.00
_cell.angle_beta   90.00
_cell.angle_gamma   90.00
#
_symmetry.space_group_name_H-M   'P 1'
#
loop_
_entity.id
_entity.type
_entity.pdbx_description
1 polymer ?
#
loop_
_entity_poly.entity_id
_entity_poly.type
_entity_poly.pdbx_seq_one_letter_code
_entity_poly.pdbx_strand_id
1 'polypeptide(L)'
;MKWRPASLLLFTVCFLVAADQLVQARVAFEKLTDFDFQGTTYYSVKNLSLYECQGWCREEPDCQAAAFSFVVNPLTPAQETLCQLQNVTAANNPASTPQRSSSMYYMVKLQLRSENACQRPWNFERVPNKIIRGLDNALIYTSTKEACLSACLNEKRFICRSVEYDYNNMKCVLSDSDRRSVGQFVQLVDAQGVDYFENLCLKPSQACKFSRQFQLPRIGVSDDKVSQYVGLHYYTDKELQVTSETACKLACEIESEFLCRSFLYLGQPTGSQYNCRLYHLDHKSLPDGPSTYLNGERPLIDVGEPSGDYFENICEKQSNQAENTLPVVFDTVEDPAVNNLTRNDANCDKTGTCYDVSVHCKDTRIAVQVRTNKPFNGRIYALGRSETCNIDVINSDTFRLDLTMGGQDCNTQSATGIYSNTVVLQHHSVVMTKADKIYKVKCTYDMSSKNISFGMLPIRDPEMIHINSSPEAPPPRIRILDARAREVETVRIGDRLTFRIEIPEDTPYGIFARSCVAMAKDSKSTFQIIDDDGCPVDPTIFPAFTQDGNALQSIYEAFRFTESYGVIFQCNVKYCLGPCEPAVCEWGRDSVESWGRKRRSVTASNDTVEEEEDMNISQEILVLDFGDEKNRDFLRSEASTDFGRDKTVTIIEPCPTKTSVLALAVTCALMVLVYLSTLFCYYMKKWMQPHKVMA
;
A
#
# COMPACT_ATOMS: atom_id res chain seq x y z
N MET A 1 53.32 -16.16 -57.90
CA MET A 1 51.87 -15.92 -57.70
C MET A 1 51.69 -14.65 -56.87
N LYS A 2 51.18 -13.58 -57.49
CA LYS A 2 50.85 -12.30 -56.85
C LYS A 2 49.58 -12.47 -56.03
N TRP A 3 49.66 -12.36 -54.70
CA TRP A 3 48.49 -12.12 -53.86
C TRP A 3 48.30 -10.61 -53.72
N ARG A 4 47.14 -10.11 -54.13
CA ARG A 4 46.80 -8.68 -54.12
C ARG A 4 46.60 -8.17 -52.68
N PRO A 5 47.02 -6.94 -52.33
CA PRO A 5 46.79 -6.35 -51.01
C PRO A 5 45.37 -5.74 -50.86
N ALA A 6 44.43 -6.10 -51.73
CA ALA A 6 43.06 -5.57 -51.72
C ALA A 6 42.08 -6.40 -50.87
N SER A 7 42.42 -7.65 -50.52
CA SER A 7 41.53 -8.54 -49.74
C SER A 7 41.67 -8.39 -48.23
N LEU A 8 42.77 -7.81 -47.72
CA LEU A 8 42.93 -7.58 -46.28
C LEU A 8 42.12 -6.36 -45.81
N LEU A 9 42.02 -5.32 -46.63
CA LEU A 9 41.28 -4.09 -46.31
C LEU A 9 39.75 -4.31 -46.26
N LEU A 10 39.20 -5.18 -47.12
CA LEU A 10 37.78 -5.54 -47.03
C LEU A 10 37.45 -6.35 -45.78
N PHE A 11 38.36 -7.19 -45.28
CA PHE A 11 38.13 -7.95 -44.04
C PHE A 11 38.21 -7.07 -42.79
N THR A 12 39.11 -6.08 -42.75
CA THR A 12 39.18 -5.10 -41.65
C THR A 12 38.03 -4.08 -41.69
N VAL A 13 37.51 -3.72 -42.86
CA VAL A 13 36.34 -2.83 -42.97
C VAL A 13 35.03 -3.58 -42.67
N CYS A 14 34.89 -4.86 -43.04
CA CYS A 14 33.73 -5.66 -42.63
C CYS A 14 33.71 -5.96 -41.13
N PHE A 15 34.86 -6.05 -40.44
CA PHE A 15 34.89 -6.19 -38.98
C PHE A 15 34.59 -4.88 -38.24
N LEU A 16 34.77 -3.72 -38.88
CA LEU A 16 34.41 -2.41 -38.30
C LEU A 16 32.97 -1.99 -38.60
N VAL A 17 32.29 -2.62 -39.56
CA VAL A 17 30.86 -2.39 -39.86
C VAL A 17 29.94 -3.42 -39.17
N ALA A 18 30.50 -4.45 -38.53
CA ALA A 18 29.77 -5.43 -37.72
C ALA A 18 29.80 -5.15 -36.21
N ALA A 19 30.24 -3.95 -35.80
CA ALA A 19 30.36 -3.55 -34.39
C ALA A 19 29.32 -2.50 -33.94
N ASP A 20 28.32 -2.18 -34.78
CA ASP A 20 27.31 -1.15 -34.48
C ASP A 20 25.90 -1.74 -34.42
N GLN A 21 25.67 -2.54 -33.37
CA GLN A 21 24.42 -2.54 -32.59
C GLN A 21 24.75 -2.82 -31.12
N LEU A 22 25.79 -2.16 -30.59
CA LEU A 22 25.94 -2.07 -29.14
C LEU A 22 24.96 -0.98 -28.69
N VAL A 23 23.73 -1.38 -28.33
CA VAL A 23 22.74 -0.48 -27.74
C VAL A 23 23.41 0.17 -26.51
N GLN A 24 23.78 1.45 -26.64
CA GLN A 24 24.40 2.20 -25.57
C GLN A 24 23.41 2.27 -24.42
N ALA A 25 23.81 1.78 -23.25
CA ALA A 25 22.93 1.77 -22.11
C ALA A 25 22.58 3.23 -21.72
N ARG A 26 21.30 3.47 -21.43
CA ARG A 26 20.77 4.79 -21.03
C ARG A 26 20.61 4.84 -19.52
N VAL A 27 20.93 6.00 -18.95
CA VAL A 27 20.64 6.29 -17.54
C VAL A 27 19.13 6.41 -17.37
N ALA A 28 18.61 5.69 -16.41
CA ALA A 28 17.20 5.60 -16.06
C ALA A 28 17.06 5.62 -14.53
N PHE A 29 15.82 5.72 -14.04
CA PHE A 29 15.56 5.64 -12.60
C PHE A 29 14.36 4.75 -12.29
N GLU A 30 14.44 4.03 -11.18
CA GLU A 30 13.28 3.49 -10.48
C GLU A 30 12.93 4.38 -9.29
N LYS A 31 11.64 4.56 -9.01
CA LYS A 31 11.15 5.36 -7.89
C LYS A 31 10.37 4.49 -6.91
N LEU A 32 10.58 4.72 -5.61
CA LEU A 32 9.72 4.26 -4.53
C LEU A 32 9.05 5.46 -3.87
N THR A 33 7.78 5.31 -3.47
CA THR A 33 7.00 6.33 -2.75
C THR A 33 6.86 5.94 -1.29
N ASP A 34 7.09 6.90 -0.40
CA ASP A 34 7.03 6.78 1.07
C ASP A 34 7.96 5.72 1.68
N PHE A 35 9.09 5.53 1.01
CA PHE A 35 10.16 4.63 1.43
C PHE A 35 11.52 5.30 1.29
N ASP A 36 12.46 4.84 2.11
CA ASP A 36 13.87 5.19 2.04
C ASP A 36 14.73 3.91 2.12
N PHE A 37 15.97 3.99 1.64
CA PHE A 37 16.98 2.96 1.87
C PHE A 37 18.21 3.56 2.54
N GLN A 38 18.84 2.75 3.39
CA GLN A 38 20.12 3.10 3.98
C GLN A 38 21.16 3.35 2.88
N GLY A 39 21.87 4.45 3.01
CA GLY A 39 22.88 4.86 2.05
C GLY A 39 23.83 5.91 2.62
N THR A 40 24.86 6.24 1.87
CA THR A 40 25.82 7.29 2.25
C THR A 40 25.54 8.55 1.45
N THR A 41 24.94 9.54 2.11
CA THR A 41 24.69 10.86 1.53
C THR A 41 25.98 11.67 1.50
N TYR A 42 26.41 12.07 0.30
CA TYR A 42 27.61 12.91 0.13
C TYR A 42 27.27 14.36 -0.23
N TYR A 43 26.02 14.61 -0.63
CA TYR A 43 25.56 15.93 -1.01
C TYR A 43 24.10 16.12 -0.62
N SER A 44 23.75 17.30 -0.09
CA SER A 44 22.40 17.64 0.31
C SER A 44 22.08 19.10 -0.02
N VAL A 45 20.88 19.35 -0.55
CA VAL A 45 20.43 20.69 -0.93
C VAL A 45 18.94 20.86 -0.62
N LYS A 46 18.57 22.03 -0.09
CA LYS A 46 17.17 22.39 0.21
C LYS A 46 16.57 23.25 -0.90
N ASN A 47 15.24 23.31 -0.96
CA ASN A 47 14.46 24.17 -1.87
C ASN A 47 14.75 23.89 -3.35
N LEU A 48 14.95 22.61 -3.67
CA LEU A 48 15.15 22.14 -5.03
C LEU A 48 13.87 21.44 -5.53
N SER A 49 13.54 21.56 -6.80
CA SER A 49 12.44 20.78 -7.38
C SER A 49 12.81 19.30 -7.52
N LEU A 50 11.81 18.44 -7.62
CA LEU A 50 11.99 17.02 -7.87
C LEU A 50 12.79 16.75 -9.16
N TYR A 51 12.52 17.51 -10.22
CA TYR A 51 13.19 17.38 -11.52
C TYR A 51 14.66 17.77 -11.46
N GLU A 52 15.00 18.83 -10.73
CA GLU A 52 16.38 19.25 -10.53
C GLU A 52 17.15 18.24 -9.66
N CYS A 53 16.54 17.73 -8.59
CA CYS A 53 17.15 16.71 -7.74
C CYS A 53 17.51 15.44 -8.54
N GLN A 54 16.55 14.96 -9.32
CA GLN A 54 16.74 13.82 -10.22
C GLN A 54 17.77 14.15 -11.32
N GLY A 55 17.73 15.36 -11.88
CA GLY A 55 18.67 15.84 -12.89
C GLY A 55 20.12 15.81 -12.40
N TRP A 56 20.37 16.32 -11.19
CA TRP A 56 21.71 16.31 -10.59
C TRP A 56 22.21 14.88 -10.38
N CYS A 57 21.37 13.97 -9.88
CA CYS A 57 21.77 12.57 -9.76
C CYS A 57 22.02 11.89 -11.12
N ARG A 58 21.34 12.33 -12.19
CA ARG A 58 21.56 11.81 -13.55
C ARG A 58 22.93 12.19 -14.08
N GLU A 59 23.32 13.45 -13.92
CA GLU A 59 24.58 14.02 -14.41
C GLU A 59 25.78 13.59 -13.57
N GLU A 60 25.63 13.50 -12.26
CA GLU A 60 26.70 13.11 -11.35
C GLU A 60 27.04 11.62 -11.49
N PRO A 61 28.30 11.26 -11.82
CA PRO A 61 28.70 9.86 -12.04
C PRO A 61 28.69 9.05 -10.75
N ASP A 62 29.00 9.68 -9.62
CA ASP A 62 29.07 9.02 -8.31
C ASP A 62 27.69 8.83 -7.67
N CYS A 63 26.64 9.48 -8.17
CA CYS A 63 25.28 9.32 -7.64
C CYS A 63 24.72 7.95 -8.02
N GLN A 64 24.35 7.15 -7.01
CA GLN A 64 23.67 5.85 -7.17
C GLN A 64 22.18 5.95 -6.82
N ALA A 65 21.81 6.83 -5.89
CA ALA A 65 20.42 7.09 -5.52
C ALA A 65 20.22 8.53 -5.06
N ALA A 66 18.99 9.01 -5.14
CA ALA A 66 18.57 10.31 -4.63
C ALA A 66 17.34 10.14 -3.73
N ALA A 67 17.42 10.64 -2.51
CA ALA A 67 16.31 10.73 -1.58
C ALA A 67 15.75 12.16 -1.60
N PHE A 68 14.47 12.29 -1.99
CA PHE A 68 13.78 13.58 -2.10
C PHE A 68 12.62 13.63 -1.11
N SER A 69 12.72 14.49 -0.10
CA SER A 69 11.66 14.72 0.90
C SER A 69 11.00 16.08 0.70
N PHE A 70 9.69 16.18 0.94
CA PHE A 70 8.88 17.37 0.67
C PHE A 70 7.86 17.64 1.78
N VAL A 71 8.33 17.94 2.98
CA VAL A 71 7.47 18.07 4.17
C VAL A 71 6.77 19.43 4.17
N VAL A 72 5.48 19.45 4.49
CA VAL A 72 4.74 20.71 4.68
C VAL A 72 5.19 21.37 5.97
N ASN A 73 5.57 22.65 5.89
CA ASN A 73 5.84 23.41 7.08
C ASN A 73 4.51 23.75 7.79
N PRO A 74 4.31 23.39 9.07
CA PRO A 74 3.05 23.64 9.77
C PRO A 74 2.77 25.14 10.02
N LEU A 75 3.77 26.00 9.83
CA LEU A 75 3.69 27.45 10.04
C LEU A 75 3.55 28.24 8.74
N THR A 76 3.85 27.64 7.58
CA THR A 76 3.73 28.29 6.26
C THR A 76 3.16 27.30 5.25
N PRO A 77 2.17 27.67 4.40
CA PRO A 77 1.54 26.76 3.43
C PRO A 77 2.43 26.45 2.21
N ALA A 78 3.73 26.22 2.44
CA ALA A 78 4.71 25.85 1.44
C ALA A 78 5.37 24.51 1.84
N GLN A 79 5.59 23.66 0.84
CA GLN A 79 6.35 22.42 1.01
C GLN A 79 7.84 22.73 1.03
N GLU A 80 8.52 22.41 2.13
CA GLU A 80 9.97 22.46 2.20
C GLU A 80 10.56 21.21 1.57
N THR A 81 11.36 21.40 0.51
CA THR A 81 12.00 20.29 -0.19
C THR A 81 13.45 20.12 0.25
N LEU A 82 13.89 18.86 0.34
CA LEU A 82 15.28 18.48 0.60
C LEU A 82 15.65 17.32 -0.32
N CYS A 83 16.73 17.51 -1.07
CA CYS A 83 17.33 16.51 -1.94
C CYS A 83 18.65 16.03 -1.33
N GLN A 84 18.82 14.72 -1.23
CA GLN A 84 20.02 14.07 -0.74
C GLN A 84 20.55 13.08 -1.78
N LEU A 85 21.76 13.31 -2.28
CA LEU A 85 22.42 12.42 -3.24
C LEU A 85 23.29 11.41 -2.49
N GLN A 86 23.12 10.14 -2.84
CA GLN A 86 23.80 9.02 -2.20
C GLN A 86 24.74 8.34 -3.20
N ASN A 87 26.00 8.12 -2.79
CA ASN A 87 26.99 7.41 -3.60
C ASN A 87 27.00 5.90 -3.35
N VAL A 88 26.40 5.46 -2.24
CA VAL A 88 26.17 4.06 -1.89
C VAL A 88 24.73 3.93 -1.41
N THR A 89 24.03 2.91 -1.88
CA THR A 89 22.65 2.59 -1.49
C THR A 89 22.49 1.09 -1.25
N ALA A 90 21.72 0.73 -0.23
CA ALA A 90 21.32 -0.65 0.04
C ALA A 90 20.22 -1.15 -0.92
N ALA A 91 19.58 -0.28 -1.71
CA ALA A 91 18.47 -0.63 -2.58
C ALA A 91 18.82 -1.62 -3.71
N ASN A 92 20.11 -1.73 -4.04
CA ASN A 92 20.64 -2.70 -5.01
C ASN A 92 20.83 -4.10 -4.41
N ASN A 93 20.78 -4.23 -3.07
CA ASN A 93 20.83 -5.51 -2.39
C ASN A 93 19.40 -6.06 -2.21
N PRO A 94 19.04 -7.20 -2.84
CA PRO A 94 17.70 -7.76 -2.74
C PRO A 94 17.32 -8.22 -1.32
N ALA A 95 18.29 -8.44 -0.44
CA ALA A 95 18.03 -8.76 0.97
C ALA A 95 17.75 -7.51 1.83
N SER A 96 17.99 -6.31 1.31
CA SER A 96 17.73 -5.07 2.04
C SER A 96 16.24 -4.75 2.02
N THR A 97 15.67 -4.48 3.18
CA THR A 97 14.30 -3.96 3.30
C THR A 97 14.29 -2.43 3.28
N PRO A 98 13.35 -1.79 2.54
CA PRO A 98 13.17 -0.36 2.61
C PRO A 98 12.56 0.06 3.96
N GLN A 99 12.90 1.24 4.45
CA GLN A 99 12.32 1.85 5.64
C GLN A 99 11.15 2.76 5.25
N ARG A 100 10.05 2.74 6.01
CA ARG A 100 8.92 3.67 5.80
C ARG A 100 9.38 5.11 6.08
N SER A 101 9.10 6.02 5.16
CA SER A 101 9.37 7.45 5.33
C SER A 101 8.33 8.26 4.57
N SER A 102 7.35 8.84 5.27
CA SER A 102 6.27 9.63 4.66
C SER A 102 6.80 10.87 3.93
N SER A 103 6.13 11.26 2.84
CA SER A 103 6.47 12.45 2.05
C SER A 103 7.89 12.38 1.48
N MET A 104 8.27 11.19 1.01
CA MET A 104 9.57 10.92 0.41
C MET A 104 9.46 10.15 -0.90
N TYR A 105 10.27 10.56 -1.88
CA TYR A 105 10.54 9.79 -3.09
C TYR A 105 11.99 9.35 -3.10
N TYR A 106 12.19 8.04 -3.10
CA TYR A 106 13.51 7.44 -3.20
C TYR A 106 13.74 6.94 -4.62
N MET A 107 14.75 7.49 -5.29
CA MET A 107 15.05 7.24 -6.70
C MET A 107 16.39 6.52 -6.83
N VAL A 108 16.40 5.31 -7.39
CA VAL A 108 17.63 4.54 -7.62
C VAL A 108 18.02 4.67 -9.08
N LYS A 109 19.29 4.98 -9.33
CA LYS A 109 19.86 5.12 -10.67
C LYS A 109 20.03 3.73 -11.30
N LEU A 110 19.54 3.60 -12.54
CA LEU A 110 19.57 2.38 -13.33
C LEU A 110 20.29 2.61 -14.66
N GLN A 111 20.81 1.52 -15.22
CA GLN A 111 21.47 1.54 -16.52
C GLN A 111 20.77 0.57 -17.48
N LEU A 112 19.77 1.08 -18.23
CA LEU A 112 18.91 0.27 -19.08
C LEU A 112 19.44 0.16 -20.51
N ARG A 113 19.46 -1.05 -21.06
CA ARG A 113 19.88 -1.32 -22.46
C ARG A 113 18.66 -1.31 -23.38
N SER A 114 18.01 -0.16 -23.49
CA SER A 114 16.86 0.04 -24.37
C SER A 114 16.81 1.47 -24.90
N GLU A 115 16.61 1.62 -26.20
CA GLU A 115 16.34 2.92 -26.83
C GLU A 115 14.94 3.44 -26.53
N ASN A 116 14.05 2.59 -26.03
CA ASN A 116 12.68 2.93 -25.65
C ASN A 116 12.57 3.48 -24.22
N ALA A 117 13.69 3.62 -23.50
CA ALA A 117 13.72 4.35 -22.24
C ALA A 117 13.35 5.83 -22.49
N CYS A 118 12.22 6.25 -21.92
CA CYS A 118 11.68 7.59 -22.01
C CYS A 118 12.51 8.61 -21.21
N GLN A 119 12.40 9.89 -21.56
CA GLN A 119 13.12 10.99 -20.90
C GLN A 119 12.40 11.51 -19.65
N ARG A 120 11.50 10.72 -19.06
CA ARG A 120 10.83 11.06 -17.81
C ARG A 120 11.84 11.03 -16.65
N PRO A 121 11.55 11.68 -15.52
CA PRO A 121 12.46 11.70 -14.37
C PRO A 121 12.82 10.29 -13.88
N TRP A 122 11.84 9.39 -13.88
CA TRP A 122 12.01 7.96 -13.66
C TRP A 122 11.19 7.15 -14.68
N ASN A 123 11.66 5.95 -14.95
CA ASN A 123 11.12 5.06 -15.97
C ASN A 123 10.26 3.94 -15.37
N PHE A 124 10.51 3.60 -14.10
CA PHE A 124 9.78 2.55 -13.39
C PHE A 124 9.39 3.01 -11.97
N GLU A 125 8.25 2.53 -11.51
CA GLU A 125 7.83 2.61 -10.11
C GLU A 125 8.02 1.23 -9.49
N ARG A 126 8.82 1.12 -8.41
CA ARG A 126 9.15 -0.15 -7.77
C ARG A 126 8.28 -0.35 -6.53
N VAL A 127 7.69 -1.53 -6.41
CA VAL A 127 7.01 -2.01 -5.21
C VAL A 127 7.70 -3.27 -4.72
N PRO A 128 8.51 -3.18 -3.64
CA PRO A 128 9.30 -4.31 -3.16
C PRO A 128 8.47 -5.48 -2.62
N ASN A 129 8.96 -6.71 -2.80
CA ASN A 129 8.35 -7.95 -2.29
C ASN A 129 6.88 -8.15 -2.71
N LYS A 130 6.53 -7.81 -3.95
CA LYS A 130 5.17 -7.87 -4.48
C LYS A 130 5.13 -8.50 -5.88
N ILE A 131 3.98 -9.10 -6.22
CA ILE A 131 3.61 -9.57 -7.57
C ILE A 131 2.12 -9.29 -7.85
N ILE A 132 1.70 -9.35 -9.11
CA ILE A 132 0.30 -9.38 -9.54
C ILE A 132 -0.06 -10.81 -9.96
N ARG A 133 -1.05 -11.43 -9.30
CA ARG A 133 -1.39 -12.85 -9.53
C ARG A 133 -1.98 -13.12 -10.93
N GLY A 134 -1.33 -14.02 -11.69
CA GLY A 134 -1.96 -14.78 -12.77
C GLY A 134 -2.16 -14.00 -14.08
N LEU A 135 -1.41 -12.92 -14.29
CA LEU A 135 -1.47 -12.07 -15.49
C LEU A 135 -0.12 -12.08 -16.23
N ASP A 136 0.47 -13.27 -16.33
CA ASP A 136 1.79 -13.49 -16.91
C ASP A 136 1.66 -13.59 -18.44
N ASN A 137 2.01 -12.52 -19.16
CA ASN A 137 1.95 -12.53 -20.63
C ASN A 137 3.22 -13.13 -21.26
N ALA A 138 4.38 -12.92 -20.63
CA ALA A 138 5.64 -13.52 -21.05
C ALA A 138 6.56 -13.78 -19.86
N LEU A 139 7.35 -14.85 -19.95
CA LEU A 139 8.34 -15.23 -18.95
C LEU A 139 9.71 -15.35 -19.62
N ILE A 140 10.72 -14.74 -19.02
CA ILE A 140 12.12 -14.80 -19.46
C ILE A 140 13.02 -15.06 -18.25
N TYR A 141 14.17 -15.69 -18.48
CA TYR A 141 15.20 -15.87 -17.45
C TYR A 141 16.35 -14.90 -17.73
N THR A 142 16.70 -14.10 -16.73
CA THR A 142 17.75 -13.09 -16.83
C THR A 142 18.41 -12.85 -15.48
N SER A 143 19.74 -12.73 -15.48
CA SER A 143 20.56 -12.56 -14.27
C SER A 143 20.54 -11.15 -13.68
N THR A 144 19.94 -10.18 -14.37
CA THR A 144 19.86 -8.78 -13.91
C THR A 144 18.47 -8.20 -14.05
N LYS A 145 18.08 -7.39 -13.06
CA LYS A 145 16.85 -6.59 -13.05
C LYS A 145 16.80 -5.66 -14.26
N GLU A 146 17.90 -5.00 -14.59
CA GLU A 146 17.98 -4.01 -15.67
C GLU A 146 17.68 -4.64 -17.03
N ALA A 147 18.12 -5.88 -17.26
CA ALA A 147 17.78 -6.63 -18.47
C ALA A 147 16.30 -7.02 -18.51
N CYS A 148 15.70 -7.35 -17.36
CA CYS A 148 14.27 -7.62 -17.23
C CYS A 148 13.42 -6.37 -17.56
N LEU A 149 13.77 -5.22 -16.97
CA LEU A 149 13.14 -3.93 -17.26
C LEU A 149 13.33 -3.51 -18.72
N SER A 150 14.53 -3.71 -19.27
CA SER A 150 14.82 -3.44 -20.69
C SER A 150 13.98 -4.32 -21.62
N ALA A 151 13.72 -5.58 -21.25
CA ALA A 151 12.86 -6.48 -22.02
C ALA A 151 11.42 -5.98 -22.09
N CYS A 152 10.88 -5.43 -20.99
CA CYS A 152 9.56 -4.80 -20.98
C CYS A 152 9.47 -3.61 -21.93
N LEU A 153 10.46 -2.71 -21.89
CA LEU A 153 10.52 -1.55 -22.79
C LEU A 153 10.65 -1.96 -24.27
N ASN A 154 11.22 -3.12 -24.54
CA ASN A 154 11.45 -3.64 -25.89
C ASN A 154 10.36 -4.62 -26.36
N GLU A 155 9.38 -4.96 -25.53
CA GLU A 155 8.30 -5.87 -25.89
C GLU A 155 7.39 -5.25 -26.96
N LYS A 156 7.08 -6.03 -27.99
CA LYS A 156 6.29 -5.58 -29.15
C LYS A 156 4.99 -6.37 -29.33
N ARG A 157 4.85 -7.52 -28.68
CA ARG A 157 3.67 -8.39 -28.78
C ARG A 157 2.47 -7.82 -28.03
N PHE A 158 2.73 -7.09 -26.96
CA PHE A 158 1.73 -6.40 -26.15
C PHE A 158 2.37 -5.15 -25.53
N ILE A 159 1.54 -4.24 -25.02
CA ILE A 159 2.01 -3.08 -24.28
C ILE A 159 2.41 -3.57 -22.89
N CYS A 160 3.71 -3.72 -22.62
CA CYS A 160 4.18 -4.10 -21.30
C CYS A 160 3.95 -2.96 -20.30
N ARG A 161 3.04 -3.19 -19.36
CA ARG A 161 2.66 -2.22 -18.31
C ARG A 161 3.39 -2.46 -17.01
N SER A 162 3.73 -3.71 -16.72
CA SER A 162 4.45 -4.05 -15.51
C SER A 162 5.31 -5.29 -15.67
N VAL A 163 6.22 -5.44 -14.72
CA VAL A 163 7.26 -6.46 -14.69
C VAL A 163 7.44 -6.96 -13.27
N GLU A 164 7.67 -8.25 -13.12
CA GLU A 164 8.06 -8.86 -11.85
C GLU A 164 9.44 -9.49 -12.02
N TYR A 165 10.36 -9.19 -11.11
CA TYR A 165 11.70 -9.74 -11.12
C TYR A 165 11.99 -10.52 -9.83
N ASP A 166 12.17 -11.82 -9.98
CA ASP A 166 12.51 -12.77 -8.93
C ASP A 166 14.04 -12.91 -8.85
N TYR A 167 14.61 -12.37 -7.79
CA TYR A 167 16.06 -12.33 -7.57
C TYR A 167 16.65 -13.71 -7.27
N ASN A 168 15.86 -14.62 -6.70
CA ASN A 168 16.31 -15.96 -6.32
C ASN A 168 16.40 -16.89 -7.52
N ASN A 169 15.39 -16.84 -8.40
CA ASN A 169 15.29 -17.73 -9.55
C ASN A 169 15.77 -17.09 -10.86
N MET A 170 16.23 -15.83 -10.83
CA MET A 170 16.59 -15.05 -12.01
C MET A 170 15.46 -15.04 -13.06
N LYS A 171 14.21 -15.00 -12.58
CA LYS A 171 12.99 -15.14 -13.38
C LYS A 171 12.34 -13.77 -13.52
N CYS A 172 11.98 -13.42 -14.73
CA CYS A 172 11.37 -12.15 -15.09
C CYS A 172 10.03 -12.41 -15.78
N VAL A 173 8.96 -11.85 -15.24
CA VAL A 173 7.60 -11.97 -15.79
C VAL A 173 7.15 -10.61 -16.29
N LEU A 174 6.69 -10.56 -17.53
CA LEU A 174 6.21 -9.35 -18.21
C LEU A 174 4.68 -9.42 -18.31
N SER A 175 4.01 -8.32 -17.99
CA SER A 175 2.55 -8.25 -18.00
C SER A 175 2.02 -7.06 -18.81
N ASP A 176 0.89 -7.26 -19.49
CA ASP A 176 0.10 -6.21 -20.13
C ASP A 176 -0.86 -5.49 -19.18
N SER A 177 -0.75 -5.80 -17.89
CA SER A 177 -1.59 -5.31 -16.79
C SER A 177 -0.74 -4.63 -15.72
N ASP A 178 -1.35 -3.74 -14.95
CA ASP A 178 -0.77 -2.98 -13.84
C ASP A 178 -1.79 -2.85 -12.69
N ARG A 179 -1.43 -2.17 -11.58
CA ARG A 179 -2.37 -1.96 -10.45
C ARG A 179 -3.66 -1.22 -10.83
N ARG A 180 -3.70 -0.57 -12.00
CA ARG A 180 -4.85 0.20 -12.54
C ARG A 180 -5.66 -0.55 -13.57
N SER A 181 -5.23 -1.75 -13.95
CA SER A 181 -5.92 -2.58 -14.93
C SER A 181 -7.20 -3.18 -14.34
N VAL A 182 -8.21 -3.38 -15.21
CA VAL A 182 -9.55 -3.83 -14.80
C VAL A 182 -9.68 -5.35 -14.90
N GLY A 183 -9.94 -6.03 -13.79
CA GLY A 183 -10.23 -7.47 -13.76
C GLY A 183 -10.21 -8.04 -12.34
N GLN A 184 -10.97 -9.11 -12.09
CA GLN A 184 -11.11 -9.76 -10.77
C GLN A 184 -9.79 -10.36 -10.23
N PHE A 185 -8.75 -10.43 -11.06
CA PHE A 185 -7.43 -11.01 -10.73
C PHE A 185 -6.31 -9.97 -10.58
N VAL A 186 -6.60 -8.68 -10.70
CA VAL A 186 -5.59 -7.62 -10.54
C VAL A 186 -5.47 -7.27 -9.06
N GLN A 187 -4.71 -8.09 -8.31
CA GLN A 187 -4.37 -7.83 -6.92
C GLN A 187 -2.87 -7.95 -6.72
N LEU A 188 -2.29 -6.93 -6.11
CA LEU A 188 -0.90 -6.92 -5.67
C LEU A 188 -0.79 -7.76 -4.40
N VAL A 189 0.05 -8.80 -4.41
CA VAL A 189 0.21 -9.73 -3.29
C VAL A 189 1.67 -9.83 -2.87
N ASP A 190 1.91 -10.16 -1.61
CA ASP A 190 3.27 -10.36 -1.09
C ASP A 190 3.96 -11.57 -1.73
N ALA A 191 5.21 -11.34 -2.14
CA ALA A 191 6.10 -12.33 -2.70
C ALA A 191 7.54 -11.99 -2.31
N GLN A 192 8.04 -12.65 -1.27
CA GLN A 192 9.40 -12.40 -0.77
C GLN A 192 10.44 -12.70 -1.86
N GLY A 193 11.39 -11.78 -2.04
CA GLY A 193 12.46 -11.90 -3.02
C GLY A 193 12.02 -11.66 -4.47
N VAL A 194 10.80 -11.13 -4.68
CA VAL A 194 10.30 -10.70 -5.99
C VAL A 194 9.86 -9.26 -5.92
N ASP A 195 10.37 -8.42 -6.82
CA ASP A 195 9.96 -7.03 -6.90
C ASP A 195 9.08 -6.76 -8.10
N TYR A 196 8.03 -5.99 -7.87
CA TYR A 196 7.09 -5.53 -8.88
C TYR A 196 7.49 -4.14 -9.39
N PHE A 197 7.43 -3.94 -10.70
CA PHE A 197 7.80 -2.70 -11.38
C PHE A 197 6.69 -2.26 -12.34
N GLU A 198 6.20 -1.03 -12.21
CA GLU A 198 5.30 -0.43 -13.21
C GLU A 198 6.09 0.36 -14.24
N ASN A 199 5.80 0.12 -15.53
CA ASN A 199 6.38 0.85 -16.63
C ASN A 199 5.74 2.24 -16.75
N LEU A 200 6.55 3.27 -16.52
CA LEU A 200 6.15 4.67 -16.64
C LEU A 200 6.57 5.31 -17.96
N CYS A 201 7.09 4.54 -18.92
CA CYS A 201 7.35 5.01 -20.29
C CYS A 201 6.17 4.83 -21.25
N LEU A 202 4.97 4.60 -20.72
CA LEU A 202 3.74 4.53 -21.50
C LEU A 202 3.34 5.92 -22.03
N LYS A 203 2.81 5.95 -23.26
CA LYS A 203 2.16 7.16 -23.80
C LYS A 203 0.90 7.50 -22.99
N PRO A 204 0.44 8.76 -22.96
CA PRO A 204 -0.77 9.13 -22.21
C PRO A 204 -2.03 8.34 -22.62
N SER A 205 -2.18 8.04 -23.92
CA SER A 205 -3.26 7.17 -24.44
C SER A 205 -3.11 5.69 -24.04
N GLN A 206 -1.93 5.28 -23.63
CA GLN A 206 -1.63 3.93 -23.16
C GLN A 206 -1.66 3.86 -21.63
N ALA A 207 -1.99 4.93 -20.91
CA ALA A 207 -2.09 4.91 -19.45
C ALA A 207 -3.11 3.87 -18.95
N CYS A 208 -4.20 3.65 -19.71
CA CYS A 208 -5.19 2.61 -19.47
C CYS A 208 -5.23 1.62 -20.64
N LYS A 209 -5.65 0.37 -20.37
CA LYS A 209 -5.81 -0.66 -21.40
C LYS A 209 -6.97 -0.34 -22.36
N PHE A 210 -8.01 0.30 -21.85
CA PHE A 210 -9.17 0.75 -22.63
C PHE A 210 -9.35 2.27 -22.43
N SER A 211 -10.47 2.72 -21.86
CA SER A 211 -10.74 4.14 -21.60
C SER A 211 -10.10 4.61 -20.31
N ARG A 212 -9.54 5.82 -20.32
CA ARG A 212 -9.07 6.55 -19.14
C ARG A 212 -10.13 7.60 -18.80
N GLN A 213 -10.68 7.53 -17.60
CA GLN A 213 -11.60 8.52 -17.07
C GLN A 213 -11.06 9.13 -15.79
N PHE A 214 -11.46 10.37 -15.49
CA PHE A 214 -11.16 11.02 -14.22
C PHE A 214 -12.44 11.17 -13.42
N GLN A 215 -12.43 10.72 -12.18
CA GLN A 215 -13.58 10.79 -11.28
C GLN A 215 -13.11 10.93 -9.82
N LEU A 216 -14.05 11.32 -8.95
CA LEU A 216 -13.81 11.33 -7.52
C LEU A 216 -13.55 9.90 -7.00
N PRO A 217 -12.57 9.71 -6.11
CA PRO A 217 -12.22 8.40 -5.59
C PRO A 217 -13.28 7.88 -4.60
N ARG A 218 -13.98 6.80 -4.95
CA ARG A 218 -14.98 6.16 -4.07
C ARG A 218 -14.32 5.15 -3.12
N ILE A 219 -13.57 5.65 -2.15
CA ILE A 219 -12.69 4.86 -1.29
C ILE A 219 -13.15 4.76 0.18
N GLY A 220 -14.39 5.15 0.48
CA GLY A 220 -14.95 5.08 1.83
C GLY A 220 -14.47 6.19 2.77
N VAL A 221 -13.83 7.23 2.22
CA VAL A 221 -13.39 8.45 2.93
C VAL A 221 -14.10 9.64 2.28
N SER A 222 -14.47 10.67 3.07
CA SER A 222 -15.11 11.87 2.55
C SER A 222 -14.19 12.62 1.58
N ASP A 223 -14.73 13.08 0.46
CA ASP A 223 -13.99 13.78 -0.60
C ASP A 223 -13.15 14.95 -0.06
N ASP A 224 -13.71 15.79 0.83
CA ASP A 224 -12.99 16.91 1.46
C ASP A 224 -11.71 16.48 2.19
N LYS A 225 -11.76 15.33 2.90
CA LYS A 225 -10.60 14.81 3.63
C LYS A 225 -9.53 14.30 2.67
N VAL A 226 -9.95 13.70 1.55
CA VAL A 226 -9.02 13.25 0.50
C VAL A 226 -8.36 14.45 -0.17
N SER A 227 -9.14 15.44 -0.59
CA SER A 227 -8.61 16.65 -1.24
C SER A 227 -7.67 17.43 -0.32
N GLN A 228 -8.02 17.58 0.97
CA GLN A 228 -7.15 18.20 1.97
C GLN A 228 -5.85 17.41 2.15
N TYR A 229 -5.93 16.08 2.29
CA TYR A 229 -4.75 15.24 2.42
C TYR A 229 -3.83 15.39 1.21
N VAL A 230 -4.38 15.31 -0.01
CA VAL A 230 -3.62 15.45 -1.26
C VAL A 230 -2.96 16.82 -1.36
N GLY A 231 -3.69 17.90 -1.08
CA GLY A 231 -3.16 19.26 -1.16
C GLY A 231 -1.97 19.54 -0.24
N LEU A 232 -1.82 18.74 0.83
CA LEU A 232 -0.73 18.85 1.80
C LEU A 232 0.37 17.82 1.54
N HIS A 233 0.01 16.54 1.39
CA HIS A 233 0.96 15.43 1.44
C HIS A 233 1.42 14.94 0.07
N TYR A 234 0.86 15.42 -1.04
CA TYR A 234 1.38 15.12 -2.37
C TYR A 234 2.33 16.22 -2.81
N TYR A 235 3.50 15.85 -3.32
CA TYR A 235 4.35 16.80 -4.03
C TYR A 235 3.67 17.22 -5.33
N THR A 236 3.46 18.52 -5.51
CA THR A 236 2.85 19.05 -6.73
C THR A 236 3.83 19.00 -7.90
N ASP A 237 3.56 18.15 -8.91
CA ASP A 237 4.44 18.02 -10.07
C ASP A 237 4.33 19.21 -11.02
N LYS A 238 3.11 19.76 -11.17
CA LYS A 238 2.83 20.88 -12.06
C LYS A 238 1.64 21.68 -11.58
N GLU A 239 1.79 23.00 -11.60
CA GLU A 239 0.72 23.95 -11.32
C GLU A 239 0.37 24.75 -12.57
N LEU A 240 -0.92 24.98 -12.78
CA LEU A 240 -1.41 25.75 -13.90
C LEU A 240 -2.66 26.54 -13.52
N GLN A 241 -2.90 27.61 -14.28
CA GLN A 241 -4.09 28.42 -14.16
C GLN A 241 -5.09 27.97 -15.22
N VAL A 242 -6.28 27.56 -14.79
CA VAL A 242 -7.34 27.04 -15.67
C VAL A 242 -8.68 27.71 -15.36
N THR A 243 -9.57 27.76 -16.35
CA THR A 243 -10.88 28.40 -16.20
C THR A 243 -11.96 27.44 -15.68
N SER A 244 -11.75 26.14 -15.75
CA SER A 244 -12.70 25.10 -15.35
C SER A 244 -12.02 23.81 -14.90
N GLU A 245 -12.75 22.98 -14.16
CA GLU A 245 -12.35 21.61 -13.82
C GLU A 245 -12.02 20.78 -15.09
N THR A 246 -12.86 20.91 -16.12
CA THR A 246 -12.66 20.21 -17.41
C THR A 246 -11.36 20.58 -18.11
N ALA A 247 -10.88 21.82 -17.94
CA ALA A 247 -9.59 22.25 -18.45
C ALA A 247 -8.43 21.65 -17.63
N CYS A 248 -8.58 21.52 -16.30
CA CYS A 248 -7.62 20.82 -15.44
C CYS A 248 -7.51 19.33 -15.81
N LYS A 249 -8.66 18.68 -16.01
CA LYS A 249 -8.75 17.30 -16.49
C LYS A 249 -8.02 17.12 -17.83
N LEU A 250 -8.31 17.97 -18.82
CA LEU A 250 -7.66 17.91 -20.13
C LEU A 250 -6.14 18.08 -20.00
N ALA A 251 -5.67 18.99 -19.14
CA ALA A 251 -4.25 19.17 -18.88
C ALA A 251 -3.59 17.88 -18.36
N CYS A 252 -4.22 17.17 -17.43
CA CYS A 252 -3.74 15.88 -16.94
C CYS A 252 -3.81 14.76 -18.01
N GLU A 253 -4.79 14.80 -18.91
CA GLU A 253 -4.94 13.81 -19.98
C GLU A 253 -3.81 13.89 -21.02
N ILE A 254 -3.43 15.10 -21.41
CA ILE A 254 -2.42 15.36 -22.44
C ILE A 254 -0.99 15.49 -21.90
N GLU A 255 -0.81 15.51 -20.58
CA GLU A 255 0.50 15.65 -19.95
C GLU A 255 1.45 14.52 -20.40
N SER A 256 2.67 14.91 -20.74
CA SER A 256 3.68 14.02 -21.35
C SER A 256 4.99 13.99 -20.57
N GLU A 257 5.30 15.03 -19.80
CA GLU A 257 6.52 15.14 -18.97
C GLU A 257 6.55 14.08 -17.86
N PHE A 258 5.37 13.70 -17.39
CA PHE A 258 5.15 12.56 -16.49
C PHE A 258 3.81 11.89 -16.82
N LEU A 259 3.58 10.70 -16.27
CA LEU A 259 2.28 10.05 -16.38
C LEU A 259 1.33 10.63 -15.32
N CYS A 260 0.55 11.65 -15.68
CA CYS A 260 -0.39 12.25 -14.74
C CYS A 260 -1.44 11.20 -14.31
N ARG A 261 -1.61 10.99 -13.01
CA ARG A 261 -2.55 10.00 -12.47
C ARG A 261 -3.71 10.66 -11.74
N SER A 262 -3.51 11.83 -11.16
CA SER A 262 -4.57 12.58 -10.50
C SER A 262 -4.36 14.08 -10.61
N PHE A 263 -5.40 14.85 -10.30
CA PHE A 263 -5.33 16.31 -10.22
C PHE A 263 -6.23 16.86 -9.11
N LEU A 264 -5.90 18.05 -8.62
CA LEU A 264 -6.68 18.80 -7.65
C LEU A 264 -7.09 20.15 -8.26
N TYR A 265 -8.38 20.44 -8.26
CA TYR A 265 -8.96 21.67 -8.77
C TYR A 265 -9.49 22.53 -7.62
N LEU A 266 -8.93 23.73 -7.43
CA LEU A 266 -9.22 24.63 -6.30
C LEU A 266 -10.37 25.62 -6.58
N GLY A 267 -11.14 25.41 -7.66
CA GLY A 267 -12.20 26.33 -8.10
C GLY A 267 -11.71 27.40 -9.07
N GLN A 268 -12.47 28.48 -9.24
CA GLN A 268 -12.12 29.56 -10.19
C GLN A 268 -10.90 30.36 -9.69
N PRO A 269 -9.96 30.74 -10.58
CA PRO A 269 -8.75 31.40 -10.15
C PRO A 269 -9.03 32.84 -9.70
N THR A 270 -8.58 33.19 -8.50
CA THR A 270 -8.59 34.55 -7.98
C THR A 270 -7.29 35.27 -8.35
N GLY A 271 -7.35 36.12 -9.38
CA GLY A 271 -6.18 36.88 -9.84
C GLY A 271 -5.16 36.00 -10.58
N SER A 272 -3.91 35.97 -10.08
CA SER A 272 -2.80 35.21 -10.67
C SER A 272 -2.49 33.90 -9.94
N GLN A 273 -3.38 33.43 -9.05
CA GLN A 273 -3.18 32.19 -8.32
C GLN A 273 -3.43 30.98 -9.22
N TYR A 274 -2.56 29.97 -9.10
CA TYR A 274 -2.78 28.67 -9.72
C TYR A 274 -3.89 27.93 -8.99
N ASN A 275 -4.79 27.32 -9.75
CA ASN A 275 -5.99 26.67 -9.25
C ASN A 275 -6.13 25.23 -9.72
N CYS A 276 -5.14 24.70 -10.45
CA CYS A 276 -5.08 23.33 -10.89
C CYS A 276 -3.68 22.77 -10.62
N ARG A 277 -3.63 21.69 -9.84
CA ARG A 277 -2.41 20.97 -9.48
C ARG A 277 -2.47 19.56 -10.06
N LEU A 278 -1.42 19.14 -10.74
CA LEU A 278 -1.32 17.82 -11.36
C LEU A 278 -0.35 16.94 -10.58
N TYR A 279 -0.66 15.65 -10.47
CA TYR A 279 0.14 14.69 -9.74
C TYR A 279 0.37 13.40 -10.53
N HIS A 280 1.56 12.85 -10.42
CA HIS A 280 1.90 11.50 -10.89
C HIS A 280 1.47 10.40 -9.91
N LEU A 281 0.93 10.77 -8.75
CA LEU A 281 0.41 9.88 -7.71
C LEU A 281 -1.11 9.74 -7.76
N ASP A 282 -1.59 8.66 -7.16
CA ASP A 282 -2.98 8.39 -6.79
C ASP A 282 -2.95 7.43 -5.58
N HIS A 283 -4.11 7.05 -5.03
CA HIS A 283 -4.17 6.12 -3.90
C HIS A 283 -3.49 4.77 -4.15
N LYS A 284 -3.38 4.32 -5.41
CA LYS A 284 -2.75 3.04 -5.74
C LYS A 284 -1.23 3.10 -5.71
N SER A 285 -0.65 4.29 -5.87
CA SER A 285 0.79 4.52 -5.74
C SER A 285 1.25 4.59 -4.28
N LEU A 286 0.34 4.81 -3.32
CA LEU A 286 0.65 4.84 -1.90
C LEU A 286 0.83 3.42 -1.33
N PRO A 287 1.80 3.17 -0.44
CA PRO A 287 2.04 1.83 0.08
C PRO A 287 0.90 1.26 0.92
N ASP A 288 0.16 2.11 1.66
CA ASP A 288 -1.00 1.74 2.48
C ASP A 288 -2.34 1.93 1.74
N GLY A 289 -2.26 2.28 0.45
CA GLY A 289 -3.43 2.45 -0.40
C GLY A 289 -4.39 3.53 0.12
N PRO A 290 -5.71 3.30 0.01
CA PRO A 290 -6.74 4.22 0.53
C PRO A 290 -6.70 4.46 2.04
N SER A 291 -6.13 3.54 2.83
CA SER A 291 -6.07 3.69 4.29
C SER A 291 -5.19 4.86 4.72
N THR A 292 -4.28 5.31 3.84
CA THR A 292 -3.42 6.48 4.05
C THR A 292 -4.24 7.74 4.37
N TYR A 293 -5.39 7.94 3.73
CA TYR A 293 -6.24 9.12 3.97
C TYR A 293 -6.93 9.11 5.34
N LEU A 294 -6.93 7.98 6.05
CA LEU A 294 -7.49 7.90 7.41
C LEU A 294 -6.55 8.50 8.44
N ASN A 295 -5.24 8.34 8.24
CA ASN A 295 -4.18 8.67 9.20
C ASN A 295 -3.63 10.10 9.05
N GLY A 296 -4.16 10.91 8.13
CA GLY A 296 -3.73 12.29 7.93
C GLY A 296 -4.07 13.18 9.13
N GLU A 297 -3.04 13.72 9.81
CA GLU A 297 -3.20 14.74 10.82
C GLU A 297 -3.81 16.02 10.20
N ARG A 298 -4.77 16.64 10.89
CA ARG A 298 -5.29 17.93 10.46
C ARG A 298 -4.25 19.02 10.73
N PRO A 299 -4.00 19.95 9.79
CA PRO A 299 -3.16 21.11 10.05
C PRO A 299 -3.62 21.86 11.30
N LEU A 300 -2.68 22.28 12.14
CA LEU A 300 -2.95 23.02 13.38
C LEU A 300 -3.52 24.44 13.11
N ILE A 301 -3.39 24.93 11.87
CA ILE A 301 -3.84 26.26 11.44
C ILE A 301 -4.71 26.07 10.19
N ASP A 302 -5.98 26.45 10.28
CA ASP A 302 -6.87 26.57 9.12
C ASP A 302 -6.54 27.88 8.39
N VAL A 303 -5.77 27.78 7.32
CA VAL A 303 -5.36 28.93 6.49
C VAL A 303 -6.53 29.43 5.62
N GLY A 304 -7.70 28.77 5.66
CA GLY A 304 -8.87 29.17 4.89
C GLY A 304 -8.72 28.95 3.38
N GLU A 305 -7.75 28.15 2.94
CA GLU A 305 -7.65 27.72 1.54
C GLU A 305 -8.74 26.70 1.22
N PRO A 306 -9.42 26.81 0.06
CA PRO A 306 -10.45 25.86 -0.33
C PRO A 306 -9.83 24.46 -0.49
N SER A 307 -10.43 23.45 0.14
CA SER A 307 -9.93 22.05 0.07
C SER A 307 -9.95 21.47 -1.35
N GLY A 308 -10.72 22.08 -2.28
CA GLY A 308 -10.72 21.73 -3.70
C GLY A 308 -11.32 20.35 -4.01
N ASP A 309 -11.49 20.09 -5.29
CA ASP A 309 -12.04 18.84 -5.82
C ASP A 309 -10.90 17.97 -6.37
N TYR A 310 -10.72 16.78 -5.79
CA TYR A 310 -9.69 15.83 -6.17
C TYR A 310 -10.23 14.72 -7.08
N PHE A 311 -9.51 14.46 -8.17
CA PHE A 311 -9.88 13.47 -9.18
C PHE A 311 -8.73 12.54 -9.51
N GLU A 312 -9.03 11.25 -9.65
CA GLU A 312 -8.05 10.22 -10.02
C GLU A 312 -8.41 9.54 -11.33
N ASN A 313 -7.39 9.00 -11.99
CA ASN A 313 -7.59 8.22 -13.19
C ASN A 313 -8.14 6.82 -12.88
N ILE A 314 -9.23 6.46 -13.54
CA ILE A 314 -9.80 5.12 -13.52
C ILE A 314 -9.82 4.57 -14.93
N CYS A 315 -9.37 3.33 -15.07
CA CYS A 315 -9.49 2.60 -16.32
C CYS A 315 -10.85 1.88 -16.34
N GLU A 316 -11.65 2.06 -17.39
CA GLU A 316 -12.92 1.34 -17.57
C GLU A 316 -12.75 0.14 -18.50
N LYS A 317 -13.68 -0.82 -18.49
CA LYS A 317 -13.79 -1.84 -19.55
C LYS A 317 -14.61 -1.28 -20.72
N GLN A 318 -14.23 -1.62 -21.94
CA GLN A 318 -14.96 -1.21 -23.14
C GLN A 318 -16.38 -1.83 -23.12
N SER A 319 -17.40 -1.00 -22.93
CA SER A 319 -18.79 -1.35 -23.19
C SER A 319 -18.99 -1.41 -24.70
N ASN A 320 -19.30 -2.58 -25.25
CA ASN A 320 -19.73 -2.67 -26.64
C ASN A 320 -21.13 -2.05 -26.73
N GLN A 321 -21.20 -0.75 -27.04
CA GLN A 321 -22.43 -0.11 -27.51
C GLN A 321 -22.32 0.18 -29.00
N ALA A 322 -23.11 -0.57 -29.77
CA ALA A 322 -23.64 -0.12 -31.04
C ALA A 322 -25.05 -0.70 -31.20
N GLU A 323 -26.06 0.02 -30.74
CA GLU A 323 -27.27 0.27 -31.53
C GLU A 323 -28.10 1.42 -30.91
N ASN A 324 -28.51 2.34 -31.79
CA ASN A 324 -29.25 3.57 -31.51
C ASN A 324 -30.64 3.29 -30.93
N THR A 325 -31.06 4.03 -29.88
CA THR A 325 -32.30 4.85 -29.85
C THR A 325 -32.43 5.66 -28.54
N LEU A 326 -33.15 6.78 -28.66
CA LEU A 326 -33.28 7.97 -27.80
C LEU A 326 -34.03 7.76 -26.45
N PRO A 327 -34.08 8.79 -25.55
CA PRO A 327 -34.04 8.61 -24.10
C PRO A 327 -35.42 8.44 -23.46
N VAL A 328 -35.50 7.58 -22.44
CA VAL A 328 -36.58 7.63 -21.45
C VAL A 328 -35.97 7.30 -20.09
N VAL A 329 -36.12 8.23 -19.16
CA VAL A 329 -35.80 8.07 -17.73
C VAL A 329 -36.89 7.21 -17.10
N PHE A 330 -36.49 6.09 -16.49
CA PHE A 330 -37.16 5.52 -15.32
C PHE A 330 -36.09 4.89 -14.42
N ASP A 331 -36.00 5.37 -13.19
CA ASP A 331 -35.27 4.73 -12.10
C ASP A 331 -35.89 3.36 -11.78
N THR A 332 -35.06 2.32 -11.70
CA THR A 332 -35.12 1.27 -10.67
C THR A 332 -33.87 0.38 -10.77
N VAL A 333 -33.42 -0.06 -9.60
CA VAL A 333 -32.15 -0.72 -9.28
C VAL A 333 -32.07 -2.12 -9.90
N GLU A 334 -31.05 -2.43 -10.72
CA GLU A 334 -30.65 -3.82 -11.02
C GLU A 334 -29.12 -3.95 -11.21
N ASP A 335 -28.54 -4.88 -10.45
CA ASP A 335 -27.11 -5.22 -10.34
C ASP A 335 -26.73 -6.27 -11.43
N PRO A 336 -25.70 -6.07 -12.29
CA PRO A 336 -25.52 -6.88 -13.50
C PRO A 336 -24.67 -8.17 -13.31
N ALA A 337 -24.63 -8.76 -12.12
CA ALA A 337 -23.70 -9.85 -11.80
C ALA A 337 -24.21 -11.29 -12.08
N VAL A 338 -25.29 -11.49 -12.85
CA VAL A 338 -25.86 -12.85 -13.07
C VAL A 338 -25.93 -13.29 -14.55
N ASN A 339 -25.64 -12.40 -15.51
CA ASN A 339 -25.83 -12.70 -16.94
C ASN A 339 -24.58 -13.21 -17.70
N ASN A 340 -23.45 -13.42 -17.01
CA ASN A 340 -22.18 -13.81 -17.62
C ASN A 340 -21.74 -15.26 -17.36
N LEU A 341 -22.69 -16.18 -17.17
CA LEU A 341 -22.40 -17.61 -17.06
C LEU A 341 -22.74 -18.29 -18.40
N THR A 342 -21.71 -18.80 -19.08
CA THR A 342 -21.87 -19.47 -20.38
C THR A 342 -22.32 -20.92 -20.19
N ARG A 343 -23.02 -21.47 -21.20
CA ARG A 343 -23.67 -22.80 -21.22
C ARG A 343 -22.75 -24.01 -20.91
N ASN A 344 -21.45 -23.80 -20.73
CA ASN A 344 -20.45 -24.84 -20.50
C ASN A 344 -19.90 -24.88 -19.05
N ASP A 345 -20.42 -24.06 -18.13
CA ASP A 345 -19.95 -24.04 -16.75
C ASP A 345 -20.57 -25.16 -15.90
N ALA A 346 -19.80 -25.77 -14.99
CA ALA A 346 -20.25 -26.90 -14.16
C ALA A 346 -21.44 -26.55 -13.22
N ASN A 347 -21.61 -25.25 -12.97
CA ASN A 347 -22.64 -24.66 -12.13
C ASN A 347 -23.93 -24.28 -12.90
N CYS A 348 -24.02 -24.61 -14.20
CA CYS A 348 -25.20 -24.39 -15.02
C CYS A 348 -25.89 -25.70 -15.41
N ASP A 349 -27.21 -25.71 -15.45
CA ASP A 349 -28.00 -26.82 -15.97
C ASP A 349 -28.14 -26.79 -17.48
N LYS A 350 -28.57 -27.92 -18.06
CA LYS A 350 -28.84 -28.07 -19.49
C LYS A 350 -29.96 -27.14 -20.01
N THR A 351 -30.78 -26.63 -19.10
CA THR A 351 -31.86 -25.64 -19.30
C THR A 351 -31.36 -24.19 -19.28
N GLY A 352 -30.07 -23.96 -19.02
CA GLY A 352 -29.44 -22.63 -18.95
C GLY A 352 -29.72 -21.88 -17.65
N THR A 353 -30.15 -22.58 -16.59
CA THR A 353 -30.21 -22.06 -15.22
C THR A 353 -28.84 -22.23 -14.57
N CYS A 354 -28.22 -21.13 -14.17
CA CYS A 354 -26.92 -21.12 -13.53
C CYS A 354 -27.06 -20.74 -12.06
N TYR A 355 -26.42 -21.51 -11.19
CA TYR A 355 -26.41 -21.29 -9.75
C TYR A 355 -25.09 -20.63 -9.36
N ASP A 356 -25.17 -19.65 -8.49
CA ASP A 356 -24.06 -18.99 -7.83
C ASP A 356 -24.25 -19.24 -6.33
N VAL A 357 -23.50 -20.21 -5.79
CA VAL A 357 -23.65 -20.67 -4.40
C VAL A 357 -22.49 -20.10 -3.60
N SER A 358 -22.83 -19.29 -2.61
CA SER A 358 -21.91 -18.68 -1.65
C SER A 358 -22.16 -19.24 -0.25
N VAL A 359 -21.10 -19.38 0.52
CA VAL A 359 -21.16 -19.91 1.89
C VAL A 359 -20.58 -18.86 2.82
N HIS A 360 -21.37 -18.45 3.81
CA HIS A 360 -20.94 -17.54 4.86
C HIS A 360 -20.94 -18.27 6.21
N CYS A 361 -19.73 -18.49 6.73
CA CYS A 361 -19.52 -19.08 8.05
C CYS A 361 -19.73 -18.00 9.11
N LYS A 362 -20.84 -18.08 9.86
CA LYS A 362 -21.13 -17.16 10.98
C LYS A 362 -20.75 -17.80 12.32
N ASP A 363 -21.00 -17.10 13.41
CA ASP A 363 -20.79 -17.54 14.80
C ASP A 363 -21.58 -18.80 15.20
N THR A 364 -22.87 -18.91 14.85
CA THR A 364 -23.73 -20.03 15.30
C THR A 364 -24.31 -20.89 14.17
N ARG A 365 -24.10 -20.49 12.91
CA ARG A 365 -24.73 -21.11 11.73
C ARG A 365 -23.89 -20.92 10.47
N ILE A 366 -23.96 -21.90 9.58
CA ILE A 366 -23.43 -21.79 8.22
C ILE A 366 -24.56 -21.33 7.31
N ALA A 367 -24.38 -20.19 6.68
CA ALA A 367 -25.37 -19.65 5.76
C ALA A 367 -25.01 -19.96 4.32
N VAL A 368 -25.82 -20.76 3.66
CA VAL A 368 -25.67 -21.08 2.24
C VAL A 368 -26.59 -20.17 1.45
N GLN A 369 -26.02 -19.22 0.72
CA GLN A 369 -26.76 -18.27 -0.10
C GLN A 369 -26.61 -18.64 -1.58
N VAL A 370 -27.75 -18.86 -2.23
CA VAL A 370 -27.83 -19.26 -3.63
C VAL A 370 -28.46 -18.14 -4.42
N ARG A 371 -27.81 -17.74 -5.51
CA ARG A 371 -28.34 -16.82 -6.50
C ARG A 371 -28.43 -17.51 -7.85
N THR A 372 -29.50 -17.28 -8.60
CA THR A 372 -29.75 -17.91 -9.90
C THR A 372 -30.00 -16.87 -10.98
N ASN A 373 -29.57 -17.17 -12.21
CA ASN A 373 -29.80 -16.29 -13.38
C ASN A 373 -31.25 -16.30 -13.90
N LYS A 374 -32.10 -17.20 -13.40
CA LYS A 374 -33.54 -17.28 -13.67
C LYS A 374 -34.27 -17.62 -12.38
N PRO A 375 -35.55 -17.24 -12.23
CA PRO A 375 -36.34 -17.59 -11.05
C PRO A 375 -36.38 -19.11 -10.84
N PHE A 376 -35.94 -19.54 -9.66
CA PHE A 376 -35.92 -20.93 -9.26
C PHE A 376 -37.23 -21.32 -8.58
N ASN A 377 -37.74 -22.50 -8.93
CA ASN A 377 -38.88 -23.14 -8.29
C ASN A 377 -38.45 -24.53 -7.86
N GLY A 378 -38.49 -24.80 -6.56
CA GLY A 378 -37.95 -26.04 -6.01
C GLY A 378 -37.78 -25.95 -4.50
N ARG A 379 -36.86 -26.72 -3.95
CA ARG A 379 -36.53 -26.69 -2.52
C ARG A 379 -35.03 -26.89 -2.28
N ILE A 380 -34.53 -26.29 -1.22
CA ILE A 380 -33.14 -26.43 -0.75
C ILE A 380 -33.15 -27.05 0.65
N TYR A 381 -32.31 -28.06 0.90
CA TYR A 381 -32.29 -28.74 2.20
C TYR A 381 -30.95 -29.42 2.51
N ALA A 382 -30.72 -29.70 3.80
CA ALA A 382 -29.57 -30.47 4.27
C ALA A 382 -29.76 -31.99 4.06
N LEU A 383 -28.76 -32.65 3.47
CA LEU A 383 -28.78 -34.08 3.19
C LEU A 383 -28.83 -34.89 4.50
N GLY A 384 -29.82 -35.78 4.61
CA GLY A 384 -30.10 -36.56 5.81
C GLY A 384 -31.10 -35.90 6.78
N ARG A 385 -31.45 -34.62 6.56
CA ARG A 385 -32.43 -33.86 7.38
C ARG A 385 -33.34 -32.99 6.50
N SER A 386 -33.94 -33.60 5.48
CA SER A 386 -34.76 -32.90 4.49
C SER A 386 -36.09 -32.35 5.00
N GLU A 387 -36.57 -32.77 6.18
CA GLU A 387 -37.83 -32.29 6.77
C GLU A 387 -37.62 -31.20 7.84
N THR A 388 -36.48 -31.23 8.53
CA THR A 388 -36.18 -30.31 9.65
C THR A 388 -35.33 -29.12 9.23
N CYS A 389 -34.55 -29.24 8.15
CA CYS A 389 -33.64 -28.20 7.67
C CYS A 389 -33.82 -28.02 6.16
N ASN A 390 -34.97 -27.47 5.78
CA ASN A 390 -35.35 -27.18 4.40
C ASN A 390 -35.98 -25.80 4.26
N ILE A 391 -35.98 -25.30 3.03
CA ILE A 391 -36.75 -24.15 2.59
C ILE A 391 -37.31 -24.45 1.20
N ASP A 392 -38.62 -24.25 1.02
CA ASP A 392 -39.25 -24.25 -0.29
C ASP A 392 -39.07 -22.89 -0.97
N VAL A 393 -38.63 -22.91 -2.21
CA VAL A 393 -38.32 -21.72 -3.01
C VAL A 393 -39.32 -21.62 -4.15
N ILE A 394 -40.08 -20.52 -4.17
CA ILE A 394 -41.12 -20.28 -5.18
C ILE A 394 -40.75 -18.99 -5.90
N ASN A 395 -40.47 -19.11 -7.19
CA ASN A 395 -40.22 -18.02 -8.13
C ASN A 395 -39.25 -16.95 -7.60
N SER A 396 -38.14 -17.41 -7.02
CA SER A 396 -37.12 -16.54 -6.44
C SER A 396 -35.76 -16.80 -7.08
N ASP A 397 -35.03 -15.73 -7.34
CA ASP A 397 -33.69 -15.70 -7.90
C ASP A 397 -32.59 -15.66 -6.84
N THR A 398 -32.93 -15.38 -5.57
CA THR A 398 -31.98 -15.39 -4.44
C THR A 398 -32.64 -15.99 -3.20
N PHE A 399 -32.05 -17.05 -2.66
CA PHE A 399 -32.56 -17.74 -1.48
C PHE A 399 -31.42 -18.27 -0.60
N ARG A 400 -31.70 -18.47 0.69
CA ARG A 400 -30.67 -18.76 1.70
C ARG A 400 -31.12 -19.86 2.64
N LEU A 401 -30.28 -20.88 2.86
CA LEU A 401 -30.47 -21.92 3.87
C LEU A 401 -29.48 -21.75 5.02
N ASP A 402 -30.01 -21.72 6.25
CA ASP A 402 -29.20 -21.64 7.48
C ASP A 402 -29.00 -23.02 8.09
N LEU A 403 -27.76 -23.48 8.12
CA LEU A 403 -27.36 -24.73 8.74
C LEU A 403 -26.85 -24.43 10.15
N THR A 404 -27.55 -24.91 11.18
CA THR A 404 -27.09 -24.71 12.56
C THR A 404 -25.80 -25.50 12.81
N MET A 405 -24.87 -24.90 13.58
CA MET A 405 -23.60 -25.55 13.97
C MET A 405 -23.75 -26.45 15.20
N GLY A 406 -24.81 -26.22 15.98
CA GLY A 406 -25.22 -27.06 17.12
C GLY A 406 -26.63 -27.62 16.91
N GLY A 407 -26.91 -28.77 17.54
CA GLY A 407 -28.20 -29.48 17.44
C GLY A 407 -28.22 -30.57 16.35
N GLN A 408 -29.25 -31.43 16.37
CA GLN A 408 -29.42 -32.51 15.39
C GLN A 408 -30.22 -32.09 14.14
N ASP A 409 -30.67 -30.84 14.07
CA ASP A 409 -31.69 -30.39 13.12
C ASP A 409 -31.21 -30.34 11.67
N CYS A 410 -29.95 -29.97 11.42
CA CYS A 410 -29.36 -29.83 10.08
C CYS A 410 -28.28 -30.88 9.75
N ASN A 411 -27.98 -31.85 10.62
CA ASN A 411 -26.94 -32.89 10.40
C ASN A 411 -25.55 -32.33 10.05
N THR A 412 -25.20 -31.17 10.61
CA THR A 412 -23.87 -30.56 10.43
C THR A 412 -22.82 -31.38 11.18
N GLN A 413 -21.81 -31.87 10.47
CA GLN A 413 -20.71 -32.66 11.02
C GLN A 413 -19.61 -31.72 11.51
N SER A 414 -19.19 -31.84 12.77
CA SER A 414 -18.08 -31.08 13.35
C SER A 414 -16.88 -32.00 13.62
N ALA A 415 -15.69 -31.61 13.14
CA ALA A 415 -14.43 -32.29 13.40
C ALA A 415 -13.30 -31.25 13.53
N THR A 416 -12.69 -31.12 14.71
CA THR A 416 -11.46 -30.31 14.94
C THR A 416 -11.47 -28.92 14.28
N GLY A 417 -12.45 -28.06 14.61
CA GLY A 417 -12.57 -26.70 14.04
C GLY A 417 -13.15 -26.64 12.62
N ILE A 418 -13.49 -27.80 12.04
CA ILE A 418 -14.08 -27.91 10.71
C ILE A 418 -15.55 -28.33 10.84
N TYR A 419 -16.46 -27.51 10.33
CA TYR A 419 -17.88 -27.82 10.21
C TYR A 419 -18.21 -28.12 8.76
N SER A 420 -18.85 -29.24 8.48
CA SER A 420 -19.23 -29.62 7.11
C SER A 420 -20.65 -30.13 7.02
N ASN A 421 -21.30 -29.83 5.90
CA ASN A 421 -22.67 -30.23 5.61
C ASN A 421 -22.84 -30.42 4.10
N THR A 422 -23.83 -31.21 3.68
CA THR A 422 -24.15 -31.41 2.27
C THR A 422 -25.54 -30.86 2.00
N VAL A 423 -25.64 -29.89 1.10
CA VAL A 423 -26.89 -29.22 0.75
C VAL A 423 -27.34 -29.65 -0.64
N VAL A 424 -28.63 -29.95 -0.78
CA VAL A 424 -29.25 -30.40 -2.03
C VAL A 424 -30.19 -29.31 -2.54
N LEU A 425 -30.00 -28.90 -3.79
CA LEU A 425 -30.94 -28.06 -4.54
C LEU A 425 -31.76 -28.96 -5.45
N GLN A 426 -33.05 -29.04 -5.17
CA GLN A 426 -33.97 -29.94 -5.83
C GLN A 426 -35.03 -29.15 -6.61
N HIS A 427 -35.17 -29.41 -7.91
CA HIS A 427 -36.10 -28.68 -8.78
C HIS A 427 -37.57 -29.08 -8.59
N HIS A 428 -37.83 -30.33 -8.20
CA HIS A 428 -39.18 -30.83 -8.02
C HIS A 428 -39.44 -31.06 -6.53
N SER A 429 -40.54 -30.54 -5.97
CA SER A 429 -40.83 -30.58 -4.52
C SER A 429 -40.84 -32.00 -3.90
N VAL A 430 -41.18 -33.03 -4.69
CA VAL A 430 -41.29 -34.43 -4.22
C VAL A 430 -40.15 -35.36 -4.66
N VAL A 431 -39.71 -35.35 -5.92
CA VAL A 431 -38.78 -36.35 -6.48
C VAL A 431 -37.43 -35.76 -6.88
N MET A 432 -36.35 -36.52 -6.65
CA MET A 432 -35.02 -36.12 -7.12
C MET A 432 -34.84 -36.48 -8.59
N THR A 433 -34.21 -35.58 -9.35
CA THR A 433 -33.99 -35.71 -10.79
C THR A 433 -32.52 -35.50 -11.12
N LYS A 434 -32.12 -35.87 -12.34
CA LYS A 434 -30.74 -35.64 -12.84
C LYS A 434 -30.37 -34.14 -12.95
N ALA A 435 -31.33 -33.24 -12.82
CA ALA A 435 -31.10 -31.79 -12.80
C ALA A 435 -30.78 -31.26 -11.40
N ASP A 436 -30.93 -32.06 -10.35
CA ASP A 436 -30.67 -31.60 -8.98
C ASP A 436 -29.18 -31.52 -8.69
N LYS A 437 -28.80 -30.53 -7.86
CA LYS A 437 -27.41 -30.23 -7.54
C LYS A 437 -27.13 -30.49 -6.09
N ILE A 438 -25.96 -31.05 -5.81
CA ILE A 438 -25.51 -31.39 -4.46
C ILE A 438 -24.20 -30.65 -4.19
N TYR A 439 -24.19 -29.84 -3.13
CA TYR A 439 -23.04 -29.03 -2.72
C TYR A 439 -22.53 -29.51 -1.38
N LYS A 440 -21.21 -29.72 -1.27
CA LYS A 440 -20.57 -30.03 0.00
C LYS A 440 -19.95 -28.76 0.57
N VAL A 441 -20.56 -28.27 1.64
CA VAL A 441 -20.20 -27.03 2.31
C VAL A 441 -19.25 -27.34 3.47
N LYS A 442 -18.16 -26.58 3.60
CA LYS A 442 -17.16 -26.75 4.67
C LYS A 442 -16.74 -25.38 5.23
N CYS A 443 -16.90 -25.16 6.51
CA CYS A 443 -16.38 -24.03 7.25
C CYS A 443 -15.19 -24.47 8.11
N THR A 444 -14.07 -23.77 8.04
CA THR A 444 -12.88 -24.07 8.83
C THR A 444 -12.53 -22.87 9.69
N TYR A 445 -12.57 -23.03 11.01
CA TYR A 445 -12.19 -22.01 11.98
C TYR A 445 -10.75 -22.25 12.42
N ASP A 446 -9.87 -21.28 12.16
CA ASP A 446 -8.44 -21.39 12.44
C ASP A 446 -8.11 -20.98 13.89
N MET A 447 -7.55 -21.93 14.64
CA MET A 447 -7.01 -21.83 16.01
C MET A 447 -5.66 -21.13 16.16
N SER A 448 -4.93 -20.98 15.06
CA SER A 448 -3.51 -20.67 15.12
C SER A 448 -3.26 -19.16 15.06
N SER A 449 -2.34 -18.68 15.89
CA SER A 449 -1.75 -17.36 15.70
C SER A 449 -0.82 -17.44 14.49
N LYS A 450 -1.32 -17.05 13.31
CA LYS A 450 -0.49 -16.92 12.12
C LYS A 450 -0.87 -15.74 11.24
N ASN A 451 0.19 -15.05 10.84
CA ASN A 451 0.36 -14.22 9.68
C ASN A 451 -0.32 -14.86 8.47
N ILE A 452 -1.05 -14.06 7.69
CA ILE A 452 -1.76 -14.52 6.50
C ILE A 452 -0.74 -15.00 5.45
N SER A 453 -0.34 -16.26 5.56
CA SER A 453 0.39 -17.02 4.55
C SER A 453 -0.63 -17.90 3.82
N PHE A 454 -0.94 -17.56 2.56
CA PHE A 454 -1.76 -18.43 1.72
C PHE A 454 -0.91 -19.60 1.21
N GLY A 455 -0.81 -20.63 2.03
CA GLY A 455 -0.37 -21.97 1.63
C GLY A 455 -1.45 -22.71 0.85
N MET A 456 -1.01 -23.41 -0.20
CA MET A 456 -1.79 -24.23 -1.13
C MET A 456 -2.73 -25.25 -0.44
N LEU A 457 -3.81 -25.63 -1.14
CA LEU A 457 -4.46 -26.93 -0.96
C LEU A 457 -4.54 -27.67 -2.31
N PRO A 458 -4.48 -29.02 -2.34
CA PRO A 458 -4.17 -29.80 -3.53
C PRO A 458 -5.39 -30.07 -4.42
N ILE A 459 -5.09 -30.40 -5.66
CA ILE A 459 -6.03 -30.83 -6.70
C ILE A 459 -6.42 -32.30 -6.49
N ARG A 460 -7.73 -32.62 -6.54
CA ARG A 460 -8.39 -33.67 -7.37
C ARG A 460 -9.68 -34.22 -6.72
N ASP A 461 -10.83 -33.95 -7.36
CA ASP A 461 -11.70 -34.96 -8.00
C ASP A 461 -12.83 -34.26 -8.78
N PRO A 462 -13.17 -34.68 -10.01
CA PRO A 462 -14.15 -34.00 -10.85
C PRO A 462 -15.54 -34.62 -10.66
N GLU A 463 -16.27 -34.27 -9.59
CA GLU A 463 -17.76 -34.35 -9.58
C GLU A 463 -18.47 -33.76 -8.34
N MET A 464 -17.76 -33.23 -7.33
CA MET A 464 -18.40 -32.49 -6.21
C MET A 464 -17.72 -31.15 -5.96
N ILE A 465 -18.49 -30.07 -6.05
CA ILE A 465 -18.02 -28.70 -5.77
C ILE A 465 -17.91 -28.55 -4.24
N HIS A 466 -16.68 -28.34 -3.74
CA HIS A 466 -16.38 -28.10 -2.33
C HIS A 466 -16.18 -26.60 -2.12
N ILE A 467 -16.97 -25.97 -1.26
CA ILE A 467 -16.81 -24.56 -0.90
C ILE A 467 -16.24 -24.51 0.52
N ASN A 468 -15.01 -23.99 0.65
CA ASN A 468 -14.37 -23.71 1.94
C ASN A 468 -14.42 -22.21 2.26
N SER A 469 -14.80 -21.86 3.48
CA SER A 469 -14.73 -20.50 4.00
C SER A 469 -14.12 -20.52 5.40
N SER A 470 -13.17 -19.61 5.64
CA SER A 470 -12.54 -19.37 6.94
C SER A 470 -12.73 -17.89 7.29
N PRO A 471 -13.43 -17.56 8.40
CA PRO A 471 -13.49 -16.18 8.88
C PRO A 471 -12.21 -15.78 9.64
N GLU A 472 -11.62 -14.64 9.27
CA GLU A 472 -10.46 -14.03 9.92
C GLU A 472 -10.82 -13.53 11.35
N ALA A 473 -9.94 -13.70 12.34
CA ALA A 473 -10.18 -13.24 13.72
C ALA A 473 -9.86 -11.74 13.87
N PRO A 474 -10.76 -10.90 14.46
CA PRO A 474 -10.55 -9.47 14.59
C PRO A 474 -9.51 -9.12 15.69
N PRO A 475 -8.67 -8.08 15.49
CA PRO A 475 -7.55 -7.77 16.40
C PRO A 475 -8.00 -7.17 17.75
N PRO A 476 -7.36 -7.57 18.88
CA PRO A 476 -7.64 -7.01 20.21
C PRO A 476 -7.03 -5.61 20.38
N ARG A 477 -7.60 -4.81 21.29
CA ARG A 477 -7.11 -3.47 21.65
C ARG A 477 -6.90 -3.34 23.15
N ILE A 478 -5.91 -2.54 23.57
CA ILE A 478 -5.71 -2.13 24.98
C ILE A 478 -6.51 -0.84 25.23
N ARG A 479 -7.16 -0.74 26.39
CA ARG A 479 -7.79 0.47 26.90
C ARG A 479 -7.44 0.66 28.37
N ILE A 480 -7.09 1.89 28.73
CA ILE A 480 -6.77 2.27 30.11
C ILE A 480 -7.88 3.20 30.59
N LEU A 481 -8.61 2.74 31.60
CA LEU A 481 -9.83 3.39 32.06
C LEU A 481 -9.63 4.00 33.46
N ASP A 482 -10.21 5.17 33.67
CA ASP A 482 -10.32 5.78 35.01
C ASP A 482 -11.40 5.10 35.86
N ALA A 483 -11.54 5.51 37.12
CA ALA A 483 -12.57 5.03 38.04
C ALA A 483 -14.03 5.25 37.54
N ARG A 484 -14.24 5.99 36.45
CA ARG A 484 -15.54 6.27 35.81
C ARG A 484 -15.67 5.52 34.48
N ALA A 485 -14.79 4.55 34.21
CA ALA A 485 -14.73 3.77 32.98
C ALA A 485 -14.52 4.62 31.71
N ARG A 486 -13.86 5.78 31.84
CA ARG A 486 -13.50 6.63 30.69
C ARG A 486 -12.03 6.46 30.36
N GLU A 487 -11.73 6.49 29.08
CA GLU A 487 -10.36 6.37 28.59
C GLU A 487 -9.54 7.61 28.95
N VAL A 488 -8.33 7.37 29.44
CA VAL A 488 -7.44 8.43 29.93
C VAL A 488 -6.04 8.28 29.36
N GLU A 489 -5.51 9.41 28.87
CA GLU A 489 -4.14 9.52 28.34
C GLU A 489 -3.20 10.18 29.36
N THR A 490 -3.73 10.97 30.28
CA THR A 490 -2.97 11.68 31.32
C THR A 490 -3.52 11.31 32.70
N VAL A 491 -2.63 10.86 33.59
CA VAL A 491 -2.97 10.36 34.93
C VAL A 491 -1.93 10.83 35.95
N ARG A 492 -2.24 10.74 37.24
CA ARG A 492 -1.27 11.04 38.31
C ARG A 492 -0.74 9.76 38.93
N ILE A 493 0.47 9.83 39.50
CA ILE A 493 1.01 8.71 40.27
C ILE A 493 0.05 8.33 41.40
N GLY A 494 -0.23 7.03 41.51
CA GLY A 494 -1.13 6.46 42.51
C GLY A 494 -2.61 6.51 42.13
N ASP A 495 -2.98 7.07 40.97
CA ASP A 495 -4.35 6.94 40.47
C ASP A 495 -4.67 5.45 40.19
N ARG A 496 -5.83 4.98 40.64
CA ARG A 496 -6.28 3.60 40.39
C ARG A 496 -6.92 3.52 39.01
N LEU A 497 -6.34 2.71 38.13
CA LEU A 497 -6.74 2.57 36.73
C LEU A 497 -7.10 1.11 36.41
N THR A 498 -7.97 0.93 35.42
CA THR A 498 -8.31 -0.38 34.89
C THR A 498 -7.63 -0.57 33.54
N PHE A 499 -6.70 -1.51 33.47
CA PHE A 499 -6.10 -1.99 32.23
C PHE A 499 -6.99 -3.06 31.62
N ARG A 500 -7.54 -2.83 30.43
CA ARG A 500 -8.49 -3.71 29.76
C ARG A 500 -8.01 -4.07 28.36
N ILE A 501 -7.87 -5.36 28.07
CA ILE A 501 -7.63 -5.90 26.72
C ILE A 501 -8.96 -6.43 26.22
N GLU A 502 -9.49 -5.94 25.09
CA GLU A 502 -10.79 -6.38 24.56
C GLU A 502 -10.76 -6.65 23.05
N ILE A 503 -11.55 -7.62 22.60
CA ILE A 503 -11.89 -7.80 21.18
C ILE A 503 -13.12 -6.92 20.87
N PRO A 504 -13.09 -6.12 19.79
CA PRO A 504 -14.17 -5.16 19.48
C PRO A 504 -15.47 -5.75 18.92
N GLU A 505 -15.51 -7.03 18.56
CA GLU A 505 -16.67 -7.72 17.98
C GLU A 505 -17.01 -9.00 18.77
N ASP A 506 -18.27 -9.45 18.68
CA ASP A 506 -18.72 -10.71 19.27
C ASP A 506 -18.12 -11.89 18.49
N THR A 507 -17.00 -12.40 19.00
CA THR A 507 -16.27 -13.51 18.40
C THR A 507 -16.42 -14.81 19.20
N PRO A 508 -16.37 -15.98 18.54
CA PRO A 508 -16.20 -17.27 19.23
C PRO A 508 -14.81 -17.43 19.84
N TYR A 509 -13.91 -16.47 19.61
CA TYR A 509 -12.54 -16.46 20.14
C TYR A 509 -12.49 -15.80 21.53
N GLY A 510 -11.79 -16.43 22.48
CA GLY A 510 -11.33 -15.83 23.72
C GLY A 510 -9.90 -15.29 23.59
N ILE A 511 -9.48 -14.40 24.49
CA ILE A 511 -8.12 -13.84 24.53
C ILE A 511 -7.36 -14.24 25.78
N PHE A 512 -6.06 -14.30 25.64
CA PHE A 512 -5.12 -14.69 26.68
C PHE A 512 -3.86 -13.82 26.60
N ALA A 513 -3.47 -13.16 27.70
CA ALA A 513 -2.26 -12.35 27.76
C ALA A 513 -1.05 -13.22 28.12
N ARG A 514 -0.18 -13.50 27.13
CA ARG A 514 1.00 -14.36 27.29
C ARG A 514 2.14 -13.68 28.00
N SER A 515 2.39 -12.39 27.73
CA SER A 515 3.52 -11.63 28.31
C SER A 515 3.20 -10.14 28.18
N CYS A 516 3.51 -9.31 29.19
CA CYS A 516 3.28 -7.87 29.15
C CYS A 516 4.44 -7.11 29.78
N VAL A 517 4.85 -6.00 29.18
CA VAL A 517 5.97 -5.16 29.60
C VAL A 517 5.54 -3.69 29.59
N ALA A 518 5.86 -2.95 30.65
CA ALA A 518 5.85 -1.50 30.65
C ALA A 518 7.24 -0.96 30.29
N MET A 519 7.30 0.02 29.39
CA MET A 519 8.53 0.64 28.92
C MET A 519 8.46 2.15 29.15
N ALA A 520 9.57 2.76 29.56
CA ALA A 520 9.69 4.21 29.55
C ALA A 520 9.67 4.73 28.10
N LYS A 521 9.12 5.93 27.88
CA LYS A 521 9.09 6.57 26.55
C LYS A 521 10.47 6.74 25.89
N ASP A 522 11.54 6.83 26.68
CA ASP A 522 12.91 6.89 26.17
C ASP A 522 13.54 5.51 25.89
N SER A 523 12.76 4.44 26.09
CA SER A 523 13.10 3.03 25.90
C SER A 523 14.31 2.54 26.71
N LYS A 524 14.76 3.29 27.72
CA LYS A 524 15.93 2.92 28.53
C LYS A 524 15.58 2.02 29.71
N SER A 525 14.36 2.15 30.23
CA SER A 525 13.87 1.39 31.39
C SER A 525 12.66 0.57 31.00
N THR A 526 12.66 -0.71 31.35
CA THR A 526 11.54 -1.62 31.13
C THR A 526 11.20 -2.36 32.44
N PHE A 527 9.93 -2.70 32.60
CA PHE A 527 9.39 -3.42 33.74
C PHE A 527 8.45 -4.51 33.22
N GLN A 528 8.81 -5.77 33.40
CA GLN A 528 7.97 -6.89 33.02
C GLN A 528 6.81 -7.01 34.02
N ILE A 529 5.59 -6.95 33.49
CA ILE A 529 4.35 -6.94 34.26
C ILE A 529 3.80 -8.35 34.35
N ILE A 530 3.65 -9.01 33.21
CA ILE A 530 3.24 -10.40 33.08
C ILE A 530 4.40 -11.16 32.45
N ASP A 531 4.81 -12.27 33.07
CA ASP A 531 5.83 -13.18 32.52
C ASP A 531 5.30 -13.99 31.33
N ASP A 532 6.17 -14.73 30.64
CA ASP A 532 5.80 -15.51 29.44
C ASP A 532 4.88 -16.71 29.73
N ASP A 533 4.67 -17.01 31.02
CA ASP A 533 3.75 -18.04 31.52
C ASP A 533 2.37 -17.46 31.86
N GLY A 534 2.15 -16.14 31.71
CA GLY A 534 0.88 -15.46 32.00
C GLY A 534 0.69 -15.09 33.48
N CYS A 535 1.76 -15.07 34.29
CA CYS A 535 1.73 -14.74 35.71
C CYS A 535 2.25 -13.31 35.98
N PRO A 536 1.62 -12.53 36.87
CA PRO A 536 2.16 -11.23 37.28
C PRO A 536 3.50 -11.32 38.01
N VAL A 537 4.51 -10.61 37.53
CA VAL A 537 5.87 -10.61 38.13
C VAL A 537 5.84 -9.99 39.53
N ASP A 538 5.10 -8.88 39.70
CA ASP A 538 4.86 -8.25 41.00
C ASP A 538 3.36 -7.92 41.16
N PRO A 539 2.60 -8.77 41.87
CA PRO A 539 1.17 -8.57 42.11
C PRO A 539 0.83 -7.30 42.89
N THR A 540 1.81 -6.69 43.59
CA THR A 540 1.58 -5.46 44.36
C THR A 540 1.57 -4.22 43.46
N ILE A 541 2.34 -4.24 42.38
CA ILE A 541 2.41 -3.15 41.39
C ILE A 541 1.35 -3.36 40.31
N PHE A 542 1.21 -4.59 39.81
CA PHE A 542 0.26 -4.93 38.77
C PHE A 542 -0.38 -6.30 39.03
N PRO A 543 -1.65 -6.35 39.46
CA PRO A 543 -2.34 -7.60 39.76
C PRO A 543 -2.61 -8.47 38.52
N ALA A 544 -2.93 -9.74 38.77
CA ALA A 544 -3.32 -10.70 37.75
C ALA A 544 -4.55 -10.25 36.93
N PHE A 545 -4.62 -10.70 35.68
CA PHE A 545 -5.79 -10.46 34.84
C PHE A 545 -7.00 -11.28 35.29
N THR A 546 -8.17 -10.65 35.24
CA THR A 546 -9.48 -11.29 35.46
C THR A 546 -10.29 -11.25 34.17
N GLN A 547 -11.07 -12.31 33.90
CA GLN A 547 -11.89 -12.39 32.69
C GLN A 547 -13.21 -11.62 32.88
N ASP A 548 -13.54 -10.75 31.92
CA ASP A 548 -14.78 -9.98 31.83
C ASP A 548 -15.38 -10.14 30.42
N GLY A 549 -16.16 -11.21 30.21
CA GLY A 549 -16.70 -11.55 28.88
C GLY A 549 -15.60 -11.88 27.85
N ASN A 550 -15.56 -11.13 26.75
CA ASN A 550 -14.51 -11.20 25.71
C ASN A 550 -13.30 -10.28 26.02
N ALA A 551 -13.20 -9.75 27.24
CA ALA A 551 -12.12 -8.88 27.68
C ALA A 551 -11.34 -9.47 28.87
N LEU A 552 -10.07 -9.09 28.99
CA LEU A 552 -9.22 -9.30 30.17
C LEU A 552 -9.03 -7.96 30.87
N GLN A 553 -9.23 -7.89 32.18
CA GLN A 553 -9.08 -6.67 32.96
C GLN A 553 -8.19 -6.86 34.19
N SER A 554 -7.35 -5.88 34.49
CA SER A 554 -6.57 -5.77 35.74
C SER A 554 -6.65 -4.35 36.27
N ILE A 555 -6.73 -4.20 37.60
CA ILE A 555 -6.81 -2.90 38.27
C ILE A 555 -5.48 -2.63 38.95
N TYR A 556 -4.78 -1.57 38.54
CA TYR A 556 -3.44 -1.23 39.04
C TYR A 556 -3.35 0.23 39.49
N GLU A 557 -2.31 0.55 40.26
CA GLU A 557 -2.00 1.93 40.66
C GLU A 557 -0.98 2.53 39.69
N ALA A 558 -1.27 3.71 39.14
CA ALA A 558 -0.44 4.37 38.15
C ALA A 558 0.98 4.61 38.69
N PHE A 559 1.98 4.14 37.96
CA PHE A 559 3.40 4.28 38.28
C PHE A 559 4.14 4.95 37.12
N ARG A 560 5.33 5.49 37.38
CA ARG A 560 6.22 6.05 36.34
C ARG A 560 7.67 5.64 36.56
N PHE A 561 8.47 5.75 35.50
CA PHE A 561 9.92 5.62 35.60
C PHE A 561 10.54 6.93 36.10
N THR A 562 11.69 6.86 36.78
CA THR A 562 12.33 8.04 37.40
C THR A 562 12.72 9.10 36.38
N GLU A 563 13.13 8.69 35.18
CA GLU A 563 13.64 9.56 34.11
C GLU A 563 12.60 9.92 33.03
N SER A 564 11.38 9.37 33.09
CA SER A 564 10.36 9.58 32.06
C SER A 564 8.95 9.71 32.63
N TYR A 565 8.22 10.72 32.15
CA TYR A 565 6.79 10.91 32.43
C TYR A 565 5.89 10.03 31.56
N GLY A 566 6.41 9.44 30.47
CA GLY A 566 5.65 8.57 29.57
C GLY A 566 5.90 7.09 29.83
N VAL A 567 4.82 6.31 29.95
CA VAL A 567 4.84 4.85 30.11
C VAL A 567 4.09 4.20 28.94
N ILE A 568 4.76 3.26 28.27
CA ILE A 568 4.22 2.49 27.15
C ILE A 568 4.00 1.06 27.63
N PHE A 569 2.77 0.57 27.59
CA PHE A 569 2.45 -0.83 27.85
C PHE A 569 2.49 -1.60 26.55
N GLN A 570 3.17 -2.75 26.53
CA GLN A 570 3.21 -3.67 25.41
C GLN A 570 2.83 -5.07 25.90
N CYS A 571 1.82 -5.69 25.29
CA CYS A 571 1.35 -7.02 25.64
C CYS A 571 1.36 -7.96 24.44
N ASN A 572 1.62 -9.22 24.70
CA ASN A 572 1.57 -10.35 23.79
C ASN A 572 0.29 -11.14 24.05
N VAL A 573 -0.58 -11.29 23.05
CA VAL A 573 -1.91 -11.89 23.21
C VAL A 573 -2.12 -13.09 22.29
N LYS A 574 -2.74 -14.14 22.82
CA LYS A 574 -3.10 -15.38 22.12
C LYS A 574 -4.62 -15.56 22.08
N TYR A 575 -5.13 -16.14 21.00
CA TYR A 575 -6.54 -16.52 20.87
C TYR A 575 -6.79 -17.96 21.35
N CYS A 576 -7.95 -18.17 21.97
CA CYS A 576 -8.52 -19.48 22.29
C CYS A 576 -9.88 -19.60 21.59
N LEU A 577 -10.41 -20.81 21.42
CA LEU A 577 -11.77 -21.01 20.92
C LEU A 577 -12.69 -21.27 22.11
N GLY A 578 -13.65 -20.37 22.35
CA GLY A 578 -14.36 -20.29 23.62
C GLY A 578 -13.54 -19.62 24.73
N PRO A 579 -13.98 -19.68 25.99
CA PRO A 579 -13.22 -19.15 27.12
C PRO A 579 -11.88 -19.89 27.25
N CYS A 580 -10.79 -19.14 27.44
CA CYS A 580 -9.46 -19.73 27.66
C CYS A 580 -9.41 -20.54 28.98
N GLU A 581 -8.33 -21.30 29.22
CA GLU A 581 -8.10 -21.93 30.54
C GLU A 581 -7.20 -21.03 31.40
N PRO A 582 -7.47 -20.87 32.71
CA PRO A 582 -6.65 -20.04 33.59
C PRO A 582 -5.27 -20.66 33.93
N ALA A 583 -4.27 -19.81 34.17
CA ALA A 583 -3.04 -20.14 34.88
C ALA A 583 -3.26 -20.39 36.33
N VAL A 584 -2.40 -21.27 36.85
CA VAL A 584 -2.21 -21.39 38.28
C VAL A 584 -0.80 -20.91 38.59
N CYS A 585 -0.72 -19.73 39.21
CA CYS A 585 0.53 -19.13 39.65
C CYS A 585 0.72 -19.42 41.14
N GLU A 586 1.89 -19.93 41.53
CA GLU A 586 2.21 -20.30 42.92
C GLU A 586 3.11 -19.23 43.57
N TRP A 587 2.57 -18.47 44.54
CA TRP A 587 3.35 -17.53 45.36
C TRP A 587 3.43 -18.01 46.81
N GLY A 588 4.53 -18.69 47.15
CA GLY A 588 4.74 -19.19 48.51
C GLY A 588 3.76 -20.32 48.89
N ARG A 589 2.80 -20.07 49.79
CA ARG A 589 1.77 -21.04 50.21
C ARG A 589 0.39 -20.81 49.56
N ASP A 590 0.23 -19.70 48.83
CA ASP A 590 -1.05 -19.31 48.23
C ASP A 590 -1.00 -19.49 46.70
N SER A 591 -2.03 -20.11 46.13
CA SER A 591 -2.20 -20.28 44.69
C SER A 591 -3.19 -19.24 44.17
N VAL A 592 -2.76 -18.39 43.23
CA VAL A 592 -3.63 -17.41 42.58
C VAL A 592 -3.85 -17.85 41.14
N GLU A 593 -5.12 -17.89 40.74
CA GLU A 593 -5.48 -18.16 39.36
C GLU A 593 -5.22 -16.90 38.53
N SER A 594 -4.23 -16.97 37.64
CA SER A 594 -4.03 -16.01 36.55
C SER A 594 -4.55 -16.65 35.25
N TRP A 595 -4.24 -16.13 34.07
CA TRP A 595 -4.57 -16.79 32.79
C TRP A 595 -3.27 -17.05 32.03
N GLY A 596 -2.79 -18.31 32.05
CA GLY A 596 -1.39 -18.72 31.79
C GLY A 596 -1.19 -20.27 31.72
N ARG A 597 -0.58 -20.89 30.70
CA ARG A 597 -0.55 -22.39 30.62
C ARG A 597 0.70 -22.99 31.27
N LYS A 598 0.56 -23.84 32.29
CA LYS A 598 1.65 -24.72 32.77
C LYS A 598 1.92 -25.87 31.79
N ARG A 599 3.12 -25.94 31.19
CA ARG A 599 3.61 -27.13 30.46
C ARG A 599 4.38 -28.04 31.42
N ARG A 600 3.99 -29.32 31.54
CA ARG A 600 4.81 -30.34 32.23
C ARG A 600 6.14 -30.50 31.47
N SER A 601 7.26 -30.42 32.18
CA SER A 601 8.58 -30.71 31.62
C SER A 601 8.65 -32.17 31.18
N VAL A 602 8.85 -32.39 29.88
CA VAL A 602 9.32 -33.67 29.33
C VAL A 602 10.78 -33.46 28.90
N THR A 603 11.61 -34.38 29.35
CA THR A 603 13.06 -34.48 29.20
C THR A 603 13.55 -34.15 27.78
N ALA A 604 14.67 -33.42 27.75
CA ALA A 604 15.37 -32.89 26.58
C ALA A 604 15.56 -33.90 25.44
N SER A 605 15.22 -33.46 24.23
CA SER A 605 15.83 -33.88 22.98
C SER A 605 16.06 -32.63 22.12
N ASN A 606 17.29 -32.44 21.67
CA ASN A 606 17.72 -31.35 20.79
C ASN A 606 16.86 -31.32 19.52
N ASP A 607 16.00 -30.31 19.40
CA ASP A 607 15.43 -29.87 18.14
C ASP A 607 15.33 -28.34 18.18
N THR A 608 15.66 -27.74 17.04
CA THR A 608 15.67 -26.30 16.76
C THR A 608 14.31 -25.69 17.09
N VAL A 609 14.31 -24.72 18.01
CA VAL A 609 13.13 -23.95 18.38
C VAL A 609 12.76 -23.05 17.20
N GLU A 610 11.67 -23.36 16.53
CA GLU A 610 10.94 -22.40 15.70
C GLU A 610 10.36 -21.35 16.66
N GLU A 611 10.79 -20.09 16.52
CA GLU A 611 10.21 -18.96 17.24
C GLU A 611 8.77 -18.77 16.74
N GLU A 612 7.77 -19.08 17.57
CA GLU A 612 6.38 -18.68 17.34
C GLU A 612 6.33 -17.14 17.38
N GLU A 613 6.08 -16.51 16.23
CA GLU A 613 5.89 -15.05 16.18
C GLU A 613 4.61 -14.67 16.93
N ASP A 614 4.81 -13.98 18.04
CA ASP A 614 3.79 -13.59 18.99
C ASP A 614 3.15 -12.22 18.61
N MET A 615 1.83 -12.07 18.77
CA MET A 615 1.10 -10.84 18.45
C MET A 615 1.28 -9.78 19.56
N ASN A 616 1.93 -8.66 19.25
CA ASN A 616 2.14 -7.55 20.18
C ASN A 616 1.15 -6.38 19.99
N ILE A 617 0.56 -5.90 21.09
CA ILE A 617 -0.30 -4.71 21.14
C ILE A 617 0.31 -3.71 22.12
N SER A 618 0.20 -2.40 21.87
CA SER A 618 0.78 -1.38 22.75
C SER A 618 -0.11 -0.14 22.96
N GLN A 619 0.05 0.54 24.10
CA GLN A 619 -0.67 1.75 24.49
C GLN A 619 0.21 2.68 25.35
N GLU A 620 0.21 3.99 25.08
CA GLU A 620 0.98 5.00 25.83
C GLU A 620 0.09 5.83 26.78
N ILE A 621 0.61 6.16 27.97
CA ILE A 621 0.03 7.15 28.90
C ILE A 621 1.11 8.08 29.49
N LEU A 622 0.70 9.30 29.88
CA LEU A 622 1.53 10.27 30.61
C LEU A 622 1.16 10.31 32.09
N VAL A 623 2.14 10.18 32.98
CA VAL A 623 1.95 10.12 34.43
C VAL A 623 2.60 11.33 35.10
N LEU A 624 1.80 12.19 35.73
CA LEU A 624 2.22 13.46 36.34
C LEU A 624 2.50 13.32 37.86
N ASP A 625 3.42 14.16 38.36
CA ASP A 625 3.81 14.22 39.78
C ASP A 625 2.89 15.13 40.63
N PHE A 626 2.94 14.93 41.96
CA PHE A 626 2.27 15.79 42.93
C PHE A 626 2.99 17.16 43.02
N GLY A 627 2.45 18.20 42.37
CA GLY A 627 2.91 19.59 42.58
C GLY A 627 2.91 20.53 41.36
N ASP A 628 2.69 20.03 40.14
CA ASP A 628 2.82 20.83 38.91
C ASP A 628 1.52 21.56 38.48
N GLU A 629 0.83 22.22 39.41
CA GLU A 629 -0.34 23.04 39.05
C GLU A 629 0.01 24.37 38.35
N LYS A 630 1.27 24.82 38.39
CA LYS A 630 1.67 26.16 37.92
C LYS A 630 1.96 26.30 36.42
N ASN A 631 2.05 25.21 35.66
CA ASN A 631 2.36 25.29 34.22
C ASN A 631 1.13 25.44 33.31
N ARG A 632 -0.08 25.49 33.87
CA ARG A 632 -1.31 25.65 33.09
C ARG A 632 -1.58 27.08 32.63
N ASP A 633 -1.05 28.09 33.34
CA ASP A 633 -1.39 29.50 33.11
C ASP A 633 -0.34 30.28 32.30
N PHE A 634 0.85 29.73 32.05
CA PHE A 634 1.88 30.39 31.23
C PHE A 634 1.59 30.37 29.72
N LEU A 635 0.64 29.54 29.26
CA LEU A 635 0.26 29.41 27.85
C LEU A 635 -0.87 30.37 27.40
N ARG A 636 -1.37 31.25 28.28
CA ARG A 636 -2.60 32.04 28.02
C ARG A 636 -2.40 33.55 27.93
N SER A 637 -1.19 34.09 28.10
CA SER A 637 -0.98 35.51 28.42
C SER A 637 -0.43 36.42 27.31
N GLU A 638 -0.25 35.99 26.07
CA GLU A 638 0.17 36.90 24.96
C GLU A 638 -0.92 37.11 23.90
N ALA A 639 -2.18 37.21 24.33
CA ALA A 639 -3.30 37.57 23.48
C ALA A 639 -4.10 38.75 24.06
N SER A 640 -3.48 39.93 24.20
CA SER A 640 -4.22 41.21 24.27
C SER A 640 -3.31 42.44 24.27
N THR A 641 -3.01 42.99 23.09
CA THR A 641 -2.87 44.44 22.90
C THR A 641 -3.27 44.81 21.48
N ASP A 642 -4.40 45.52 21.38
CA ASP A 642 -4.88 46.23 20.21
C ASP A 642 -4.24 47.64 20.18
N PHE A 643 -3.57 48.00 19.08
CA PHE A 643 -3.27 49.40 18.74
C PHE A 643 -2.96 49.52 17.23
N GLY A 644 -3.72 50.39 16.56
CA GLY A 644 -3.70 50.55 15.12
C GLY A 644 -2.64 51.49 14.53
N ARG A 645 -2.68 51.48 13.19
CA ARG A 645 -2.16 52.42 12.18
C ARG A 645 -0.65 52.49 11.91
N ASP A 646 -0.36 52.19 10.64
CA ASP A 646 0.71 52.68 9.78
C ASP A 646 2.13 52.69 10.36
N LYS A 647 2.89 51.66 9.97
CA LYS A 647 4.21 51.82 9.33
C LYS A 647 4.63 50.53 8.65
N THR A 648 4.72 50.61 7.33
CA THR A 648 5.45 49.68 6.46
C THR A 648 6.89 49.50 6.96
N VAL A 649 7.28 48.27 7.26
CA VAL A 649 8.69 47.85 7.27
C VAL A 649 8.82 46.82 6.16
N THR A 650 9.13 47.32 4.98
CA THR A 650 9.57 46.52 3.83
C THR A 650 10.95 45.96 4.12
N ILE A 651 11.06 44.64 4.31
CA ILE A 651 12.32 43.93 4.11
C ILE A 651 12.36 43.61 2.62
N ILE A 652 13.08 44.45 1.87
CA ILE A 652 13.37 44.25 0.46
C ILE A 652 14.55 43.27 0.39
N GLU A 653 14.27 42.09 -0.14
CA GLU A 653 15.24 41.22 -0.79
C GLU A 653 15.81 41.94 -2.04
N PRO A 654 17.14 41.94 -2.28
CA PRO A 654 17.72 42.73 -3.36
C PRO A 654 17.47 42.08 -4.73
N CYS A 655 16.61 42.67 -5.55
CA CYS A 655 16.55 42.36 -6.98
C CYS A 655 17.88 42.71 -7.68
N PRO A 656 18.31 41.96 -8.71
CA PRO A 656 19.54 42.23 -9.44
C PRO A 656 19.45 43.60 -10.13
N THR A 657 20.41 44.47 -9.87
CA THR A 657 20.48 45.81 -10.46
C THR A 657 20.73 45.71 -11.96
N LYS A 658 20.21 46.67 -12.76
CA LYS A 658 20.44 46.77 -14.21
C LYS A 658 21.92 46.71 -14.61
N THR A 659 22.83 47.01 -13.68
CA THR A 659 24.29 46.90 -13.84
C THR A 659 24.80 45.45 -13.88
N SER A 660 24.17 44.49 -13.18
CA SER A 660 24.60 43.07 -13.20
C SER A 660 24.19 42.39 -14.50
N VAL A 661 23.01 42.71 -15.04
CA VAL A 661 22.54 42.21 -16.34
C VAL A 661 23.38 42.79 -17.49
N LEU A 662 23.75 44.08 -17.42
CA LEU A 662 24.68 44.70 -18.37
C LEU A 662 26.09 44.10 -18.28
N ALA A 663 26.59 43.81 -17.07
CA ALA A 663 27.88 43.17 -16.89
C ALA A 663 27.92 41.78 -17.53
N LEU A 664 26.88 40.96 -17.32
CA LEU A 664 26.74 39.63 -17.94
C LEU A 664 26.70 39.70 -19.47
N ALA A 665 25.96 40.66 -20.03
CA ALA A 665 25.89 40.86 -21.47
C ALA A 665 27.26 41.29 -22.06
N VAL A 666 27.97 42.18 -21.38
CA VAL A 666 29.31 42.64 -21.80
C VAL A 666 30.35 41.52 -21.67
N THR A 667 30.29 40.69 -20.63
CA THR A 667 31.19 39.54 -20.49
C THR A 667 30.94 38.50 -21.57
N CYS A 668 29.68 38.22 -21.91
CA CYS A 668 29.35 37.31 -23.02
C CYS A 668 29.84 37.86 -24.37
N ALA A 669 29.67 39.16 -24.63
CA ALA A 669 30.15 39.79 -25.85
C ALA A 669 31.69 39.76 -25.97
N LEU A 670 32.41 40.00 -24.87
CA LEU A 670 33.87 39.90 -24.84
C LEU A 670 34.37 38.48 -25.07
N MET A 671 33.69 37.47 -24.50
CA MET A 671 34.04 36.07 -24.72
C MET A 671 33.84 35.64 -26.19
N VAL A 672 32.77 36.12 -26.84
CA VAL A 672 32.56 35.88 -28.28
C VAL A 672 33.64 36.55 -29.13
N LEU A 673 34.05 37.79 -28.79
CA LEU A 673 35.13 38.48 -29.50
C LEU A 673 36.48 37.77 -29.33
N VAL A 674 36.80 37.29 -28.13
CA VAL A 674 37.99 36.48 -27.89
C VAL A 674 37.94 35.19 -28.70
N TYR A 675 36.80 34.50 -28.71
CA TYR A 675 36.64 33.28 -29.51
C TYR A 675 36.86 33.54 -31.02
N LEU A 676 36.24 34.58 -31.58
CA LEU A 676 36.43 34.94 -32.99
C LEU A 676 37.86 35.36 -33.32
N SER A 677 38.53 36.08 -32.41
CA SER A 677 39.93 36.46 -32.59
C SER A 677 40.88 35.25 -32.55
N THR A 678 40.64 34.28 -31.66
CA THR A 678 41.42 33.04 -31.60
C THR A 678 41.21 32.18 -32.84
N LEU A 679 39.97 32.13 -33.36
CA LEU A 679 39.65 31.46 -34.61
C LEU A 679 40.39 32.12 -35.79
N PHE A 680 40.37 33.45 -35.86
CA PHE A 680 41.07 34.21 -36.89
C PHE A 680 42.60 34.01 -36.81
N CYS A 681 43.19 34.04 -35.62
CA CYS A 681 44.61 33.73 -35.41
C CYS A 681 44.95 32.29 -35.81
N TYR A 682 44.07 31.33 -35.54
CA TYR A 682 44.26 29.95 -35.97
C TYR A 682 44.24 29.82 -37.50
N TYR A 683 43.30 30.47 -38.18
CA TYR A 683 43.24 30.46 -39.64
C TYR A 683 44.41 31.20 -40.28
N MET A 684 44.83 32.34 -39.73
CA MET A 684 46.03 33.07 -40.17
C MET A 684 47.30 32.26 -39.95
N LYS A 685 47.44 31.57 -38.81
CA LYS A 685 48.57 30.66 -38.56
C LYS A 685 48.57 29.48 -39.53
N LYS A 686 47.40 28.96 -39.90
CA LYS A 686 47.25 27.91 -40.92
C LYS A 686 47.58 28.42 -42.33
N TRP A 687 47.29 29.69 -42.63
CA TRP A 687 47.62 30.33 -43.91
C TRP A 687 49.09 30.73 -44.05
N MET A 688 49.74 31.12 -42.94
CA MET A 688 51.15 31.54 -42.91
C MET A 688 52.13 30.38 -42.73
N GLN A 689 51.67 29.11 -42.68
CA GLN A 689 52.58 27.98 -42.83
C GLN A 689 52.80 27.72 -44.33
N PRO A 690 53.94 28.15 -44.92
CA PRO A 690 54.24 27.83 -46.30
C PRO A 690 54.33 26.32 -46.46
N HIS A 691 53.68 25.80 -47.50
CA HIS A 691 53.92 24.47 -48.03
C HIS A 691 55.43 24.26 -48.12
N LYS A 692 55.99 23.39 -47.25
CA LYS A 692 57.34 22.87 -47.45
C LYS A 692 57.28 22.04 -48.74
N VAL A 693 57.70 22.66 -49.83
CA VAL A 693 58.21 21.95 -51.00
C VAL A 693 59.55 21.37 -50.56
N MET A 694 59.61 20.05 -50.37
CA MET A 694 60.87 19.32 -50.47
C MET A 694 60.74 18.35 -51.66
N ALA A 695 61.72 18.49 -52.54
CA ALA A 695 62.09 17.59 -53.61
C ALA A 695 62.55 16.23 -53.06
#